data_AF-A0A0P5ZEQ5-F1
#
_entry.id   AF-A0A0P5ZEQ5-F1
#
_cell.length_a   1.000
_cell.length_b   1.000
_cell.length_c   1.000
_cell.angle_alpha   90.00
_cell.angle_beta   90.00
_cell.angle_gamma   90.00
#
_symmetry.space_group_name_H-M   'P 1'
#
loop_
_entity.id
_entity.type
_entity.pdbx_description
1 polymer ?
#
loop_
_entity_poly.entity_id
_entity_poly.type
_entity_poly.pdbx_seq_one_letter_code
_entity_poly.pdbx_strand_id
1 'polypeptide(L)'
;MMNRGKILGFVALAALLLVAVNAREEEGPCEEDDFDIESAQINYDPMTSRLAPSRVERQLQLNDPAYQPRQVYDLKKEELDEIRKEKMYPFYDKDAYGKSGDLVREINDNSAQVQKQLNFLLPFFGFGFNYTWLSIHGFLGFSDSMGSSPLPPLQFPVQTWPVDNDPSFISPFYSRCRIGRVKESDQDKRTPGVYFRLERDLPARFDESGVKMRERIKWDIREAIVGSENFFPKHAIIATWKNVSFVGGYNAMENTNTFQIVIVTDEVRTYAMFNYAHLGWTTHAEAGGDTNTGQGGVPAFVGFNAGNGTKAYEYKPYSQDMRIRDLTYKGYANRIPGRHVFRIDERVMSGNCFDDETVYTSQPLVFAPESGNMMGGMMVNVTGPCFNADRRIICRFDTQDVVGKYIDQNRAVCIMPRVYATGYVDLTISIDGGNFNWKGRFYVESPTTAPEMVWFQTENFHELNPPELRLRWDKTNLTVDESAKVRISVWGYREDTVNPKMEYIDMLTDGVVNNGDVKIYPLDFANRDNGPNLRQYTFGFIQINLTIYDPKVGMSPILWSRPIPLGWYFSPQWKRFEGDKWAHDRCNKWIDYDRQMRPFTYELPICPCMMHQAASDKGRYVPDFECDRFGNAQCFYHQGAQMCYRSGLSSRDGAGQQCCYDKDGLLMMTSDNKWGGNPGRSHNLGLMPWNEAGKVPSLSHWQMDVTPFYTCCLWQDETSEDCEIYRFERRASQDCVGYQPPGAAAVFGDPHFYTFDNMTYTFNGKGEFVLVRADTVRHKLDVQARFEAIPNNVYGTARATVLTAVAAQENTSVVVEVRIRPPYAQWRYRLDVIVDQRYVYFDTFSRHVQNFKGVTVYTPTSILNQSHVVIMFQSGAGVEVVENNRHMSARVYLPLSYMNQTRGLFGNWSMDLYDDFTLPDGTPGPSLDINNLESLHNSFGMKWSVDDKFDPYKGKSLFYHENGRSSNFFYDATFQPIFDVKPPLPANYSSLNSTQIDQTCGNSYQCYYDYAVTLNRQYAIYAKYYLDEIVNIKSNNLKVVISCGALPAPKNGRKSTFAYTPGTFVKFDCDPGYVLVGEDRRWCYASAEWNWALWGDAQCIRKSFSLLFSCRSFPSDNHQMIQVLPPKKKRKKSLFPSE
;
A
#
# COMPACT_ATOMS: atom_id res chain seq x y z
N MET A 1 32.41 24.61 29.21
CA MET A 1 33.46 25.65 29.04
C MET A 1 33.62 25.95 27.56
N MET A 2 33.86 27.22 27.24
CA MET A 2 34.13 27.89 25.94
C MET A 2 34.75 26.99 24.83
N ASN A 3 34.55 27.19 23.52
CA ASN A 3 34.38 28.44 22.79
C ASN A 3 33.87 28.21 21.34
N ARG A 4 33.45 29.30 20.71
CA ARG A 4 32.83 29.42 19.37
C ARG A 4 33.82 29.30 18.19
N GLY A 5 33.34 28.69 17.09
CA GLY A 5 33.13 29.36 15.80
C GLY A 5 34.27 29.43 14.77
N LYS A 6 34.00 28.91 13.56
CA LYS A 6 34.14 29.53 12.20
C LYS A 6 34.04 28.40 11.15
N ILE A 7 33.00 28.33 10.31
CA ILE A 7 32.65 29.16 9.14
C ILE A 7 33.35 28.72 7.84
N LEU A 8 32.49 28.33 6.89
CA LEU A 8 32.56 28.41 5.42
C LEU A 8 33.59 27.58 4.63
N GLY A 9 33.04 26.84 3.65
CA GLY A 9 33.40 27.14 2.26
C GLY A 9 34.11 26.04 1.50
N PHE A 10 33.35 25.04 1.05
CA PHE A 10 33.64 24.32 -0.19
C PHE A 10 33.72 25.30 -1.35
N VAL A 11 34.87 25.40 -2.06
CA VAL A 11 34.95 25.47 -3.53
C VAL A 11 36.34 24.99 -3.99
N ALA A 12 36.31 23.86 -4.70
CA ALA A 12 37.11 23.45 -5.87
C ALA A 12 38.65 23.28 -5.82
N LEU A 13 39.01 22.15 -6.48
CA LEU A 13 40.06 21.94 -7.48
C LEU A 13 41.24 21.02 -7.11
N ALA A 14 41.59 20.23 -8.13
CA ALA A 14 42.78 19.40 -8.31
C ALA A 14 42.81 18.06 -7.53
N ALA A 15 42.73 16.89 -8.20
CA ALA A 15 43.66 16.30 -9.16
C ALA A 15 44.88 15.63 -8.50
N LEU A 16 45.28 14.52 -9.13
CA LEU A 16 46.53 13.74 -9.00
C LEU A 16 46.62 12.58 -7.99
N LEU A 17 46.57 11.39 -8.61
CA LEU A 17 47.54 10.28 -8.56
C LEU A 17 47.63 9.37 -7.33
N LEU A 18 47.12 8.15 -7.55
CA LEU A 18 47.68 6.89 -7.05
C LEU A 18 49.04 6.59 -7.69
N VAL A 19 49.97 6.03 -6.90
CA VAL A 19 51.17 5.31 -7.38
C VAL A 19 51.38 4.04 -6.53
N ALA A 20 51.73 2.95 -7.23
CA ALA A 20 52.59 1.78 -6.87
C ALA A 20 51.90 0.44 -7.23
N VAL A 21 52.18 -0.22 -8.36
CA VAL A 21 53.39 -0.99 -8.81
C VAL A 21 53.57 -2.27 -7.96
N ASN A 22 53.41 -3.51 -8.49
CA ASN A 22 54.33 -4.33 -9.32
C ASN A 22 53.63 -5.71 -9.58
N ALA A 23 53.91 -6.61 -10.55
CA ALA A 23 55.00 -6.83 -11.49
C ALA A 23 54.64 -7.91 -12.56
N ARG A 24 55.37 -7.86 -13.72
CA ARG A 24 55.84 -8.93 -14.67
C ARG A 24 54.82 -9.70 -15.53
N GLU A 25 54.76 -9.53 -16.86
CA GLU A 25 55.68 -9.89 -17.98
C GLU A 25 55.71 -11.39 -18.34
N GLU A 26 55.16 -11.76 -19.52
CA GLU A 26 55.89 -12.39 -20.65
C GLU A 26 55.00 -12.47 -21.92
N GLU A 27 55.58 -12.12 -23.07
CA GLU A 27 54.99 -12.05 -24.42
C GLU A 27 55.10 -13.37 -25.20
N GLY A 28 54.21 -13.57 -26.18
CA GLY A 28 54.35 -14.52 -27.29
C GLY A 28 53.34 -14.23 -28.41
N PRO A 29 53.72 -14.33 -29.70
CA PRO A 29 53.16 -13.52 -30.80
C PRO A 29 51.93 -14.15 -31.48
N CYS A 30 51.07 -13.30 -32.06
CA CYS A 30 50.03 -13.71 -33.00
C CYS A 30 50.64 -13.79 -34.41
N GLU A 31 50.56 -14.97 -35.03
CA GLU A 31 50.78 -15.17 -36.47
C GLU A 31 49.55 -14.67 -37.25
N GLU A 32 49.82 -13.98 -38.35
CA GLU A 32 48.88 -13.70 -39.42
C GLU A 32 48.64 -14.99 -40.22
N ASP A 33 47.39 -15.46 -40.28
CA ASP A 33 46.92 -16.34 -41.35
C ASP A 33 45.74 -15.64 -42.05
N ASP A 34 46.04 -15.09 -43.22
CA ASP A 34 45.09 -14.78 -44.29
C ASP A 34 44.48 -16.09 -44.77
N PHE A 35 43.16 -16.33 -44.61
CA PHE A 35 42.43 -17.23 -45.50
C PHE A 35 40.92 -16.93 -45.57
N ASP A 36 40.54 -16.49 -46.77
CA ASP A 36 39.30 -16.65 -47.54
C ASP A 36 37.95 -16.13 -47.05
N ILE A 37 37.54 -15.05 -47.72
CA ILE A 37 36.18 -14.55 -47.88
C ILE A 37 35.43 -15.49 -48.82
N GLU A 38 34.82 -16.56 -48.31
CA GLU A 38 33.69 -17.22 -48.97
C GLU A 38 32.56 -17.56 -47.99
N SER A 39 31.44 -16.84 -48.15
CA SER A 39 30.08 -17.22 -47.71
C SER A 39 29.75 -17.26 -46.21
N ALA A 40 29.87 -16.13 -45.50
CA ALA A 40 29.17 -15.94 -44.22
C ALA A 40 27.64 -15.79 -44.46
N GLN A 41 26.93 -16.92 -44.44
CA GLN A 41 25.47 -17.00 -44.39
C GLN A 41 24.93 -16.31 -43.13
N ILE A 42 24.30 -15.14 -43.27
CA ILE A 42 23.54 -14.52 -42.19
C ILE A 42 22.33 -15.44 -41.90
N ASN A 43 22.35 -16.16 -40.78
CA ASN A 43 21.19 -16.85 -40.23
C ASN A 43 20.28 -15.81 -39.56
N TYR A 44 19.08 -15.63 -40.09
CA TYR A 44 18.01 -14.98 -39.35
C TYR A 44 17.66 -15.88 -38.16
N ASP A 45 17.75 -15.31 -36.97
CA ASP A 45 17.33 -15.94 -35.74
C ASP A 45 16.27 -15.05 -35.08
N PRO A 46 15.05 -15.56 -34.83
CA PRO A 46 13.97 -14.81 -34.19
C PRO A 46 14.33 -14.30 -32.77
N MET A 47 15.42 -14.81 -32.18
CA MET A 47 15.95 -14.38 -30.87
C MET A 47 17.01 -13.28 -30.97
N THR A 48 17.56 -12.97 -32.14
CA THR A 48 18.64 -11.98 -32.32
C THR A 48 18.35 -10.92 -33.39
N SER A 49 17.41 -11.16 -34.31
CA SER A 49 17.10 -10.24 -35.40
C SER A 49 16.31 -9.00 -34.92
N ARG A 50 16.73 -7.81 -35.38
CA ARG A 50 16.14 -6.50 -35.04
C ARG A 50 15.27 -5.91 -36.16
N LEU A 51 14.91 -6.69 -37.18
CA LEU A 51 14.14 -6.23 -38.35
C LEU A 51 13.10 -7.30 -38.73
N ALA A 52 11.87 -6.88 -39.05
CA ALA A 52 10.93 -7.81 -39.71
C ALA A 52 11.30 -7.96 -41.19
N PRO A 53 10.89 -9.07 -41.83
CA PRO A 53 11.20 -9.28 -43.23
C PRO A 53 10.35 -8.35 -44.12
N SER A 54 10.98 -7.36 -44.77
CA SER A 54 10.37 -6.59 -45.86
C SER A 54 10.96 -6.97 -47.22
N ARG A 55 10.13 -6.84 -48.24
CA ARG A 55 10.37 -7.18 -49.64
C ARG A 55 11.25 -6.09 -50.27
N VAL A 56 12.46 -6.47 -50.69
CA VAL A 56 13.31 -5.85 -51.72
C VAL A 56 13.42 -4.32 -51.66
N GLU A 57 14.51 -3.81 -51.10
CA GLU A 57 15.49 -3.03 -51.86
C GLU A 57 16.82 -2.96 -51.10
N ARG A 58 17.90 -3.36 -51.79
CA ARG A 58 19.22 -3.60 -51.23
C ARG A 58 20.12 -2.40 -51.55
N GLN A 59 20.79 -1.92 -50.52
CA GLN A 59 22.19 -1.48 -50.50
C GLN A 59 22.70 -0.73 -51.73
N LEU A 60 22.96 0.57 -51.55
CA LEU A 60 24.22 1.23 -51.88
C LEU A 60 24.33 2.49 -51.01
N GLN A 61 25.55 2.87 -50.63
CA GLN A 61 25.95 4.07 -49.85
C GLN A 61 26.24 3.83 -48.35
N LEU A 62 27.31 3.09 -48.09
CA LEU A 62 28.28 3.45 -47.05
C LEU A 62 29.29 4.41 -47.71
N ASN A 63 29.47 5.60 -47.13
CA ASN A 63 30.45 6.66 -47.41
C ASN A 63 29.89 8.00 -47.95
N ASP A 64 28.98 8.63 -47.22
CA ASP A 64 28.75 10.09 -47.30
C ASP A 64 28.83 10.70 -45.87
N PRO A 65 29.69 11.73 -45.62
CA PRO A 65 29.74 12.45 -44.35
C PRO A 65 28.49 13.29 -44.01
N ALA A 66 27.47 13.34 -44.87
CA ALA A 66 26.20 14.00 -44.57
C ALA A 66 25.21 13.07 -43.86
N TYR A 67 25.35 12.94 -42.53
CA TYR A 67 24.36 12.28 -41.66
C TYR A 67 23.02 13.05 -41.69
N GLN A 68 22.11 12.64 -42.56
CA GLN A 68 20.69 13.03 -42.50
C GLN A 68 20.00 12.25 -41.36
N PRO A 69 19.10 12.87 -40.58
CA PRO A 69 18.40 12.18 -39.50
C PRO A 69 17.62 10.98 -40.06
N ARG A 70 17.73 9.82 -39.38
CA ARG A 70 16.99 8.59 -39.71
C ARG A 70 15.54 8.95 -40.04
N GLN A 71 15.10 8.66 -41.25
CA GLN A 71 13.72 8.87 -41.68
C GLN A 71 12.80 8.02 -40.79
N VAL A 72 12.12 8.66 -39.84
CA VAL A 72 11.15 8.00 -38.96
C VAL A 72 9.95 7.63 -39.81
N TYR A 73 9.60 6.34 -39.86
CA TYR A 73 8.38 5.93 -40.52
C TYR A 73 7.17 6.50 -39.78
N ASP A 74 6.37 7.29 -40.50
CA ASP A 74 5.16 7.94 -39.98
C ASP A 74 3.94 7.09 -40.37
N LEU A 75 3.34 6.44 -39.37
CA LEU A 75 2.17 5.58 -39.57
C LEU A 75 0.90 6.42 -39.67
N LYS A 76 0.25 6.37 -40.84
CA LYS A 76 -1.03 7.05 -41.05
C LYS A 76 -2.14 6.38 -40.26
N LYS A 77 -3.15 7.16 -39.86
CA LYS A 77 -4.28 6.66 -39.08
C LYS A 77 -5.09 5.59 -39.83
N GLU A 78 -5.29 5.77 -41.13
CA GLU A 78 -6.05 4.82 -41.95
C GLU A 78 -5.34 3.45 -42.02
N GLU A 79 -4.01 3.46 -42.11
CA GLU A 79 -3.18 2.27 -42.14
C GLU A 79 -3.21 1.53 -40.80
N LEU A 80 -3.18 2.28 -39.69
CA LEU A 80 -3.40 1.72 -38.36
C LEU A 80 -4.79 1.08 -38.24
N ASP A 81 -5.83 1.72 -38.75
CA ASP A 81 -7.20 1.19 -38.73
C ASP A 81 -7.34 -0.07 -39.59
N GLU A 82 -6.61 -0.19 -40.70
CA GLU A 82 -6.57 -1.39 -41.53
C GLU A 82 -5.90 -2.58 -40.82
N ILE A 83 -4.69 -2.40 -40.28
CA ILE A 83 -3.98 -3.49 -39.59
C ILE A 83 -4.71 -3.97 -38.33
N ARG A 84 -5.51 -3.09 -37.69
CA ARG A 84 -6.29 -3.43 -36.50
C ARG A 84 -7.56 -4.23 -36.79
N LYS A 85 -8.02 -4.30 -38.05
CA LYS A 85 -9.16 -5.17 -38.44
C LYS A 85 -8.80 -6.66 -38.42
N GLU A 86 -7.53 -6.99 -38.52
CA GLU A 86 -7.08 -8.38 -38.53
C GLU A 86 -7.19 -9.03 -37.13
N LYS A 87 -7.86 -10.19 -37.08
CA LYS A 87 -7.98 -10.99 -35.85
C LYS A 87 -6.61 -11.48 -35.36
N MET A 88 -5.81 -12.05 -36.27
CA MET A 88 -4.51 -12.64 -35.95
C MET A 88 -3.40 -11.62 -36.16
N TYR A 89 -2.39 -11.64 -35.29
CA TYR A 89 -1.14 -10.92 -35.49
C TYR A 89 -0.27 -11.62 -36.55
N PRO A 90 0.56 -10.88 -37.28
CA PRO A 90 1.31 -11.42 -38.41
C PRO A 90 2.35 -12.45 -37.98
N PHE A 91 2.33 -13.61 -38.67
CA PHE A 91 3.31 -14.69 -38.56
C PHE A 91 3.66 -15.21 -39.97
N TYR A 92 4.90 -15.68 -40.16
CA TYR A 92 5.44 -16.01 -41.49
C TYR A 92 6.11 -17.38 -41.55
N ASP A 93 5.87 -18.12 -42.64
CA ASP A 93 6.53 -19.42 -42.92
C ASP A 93 8.01 -19.26 -43.24
N LYS A 94 8.32 -18.19 -43.97
CA LYS A 94 9.66 -17.88 -44.45
C LYS A 94 10.04 -16.45 -44.09
N ASP A 95 11.31 -16.27 -43.73
CA ASP A 95 11.89 -14.95 -43.56
C ASP A 95 12.22 -14.30 -44.93
N ALA A 96 12.80 -13.08 -44.91
CA ALA A 96 13.23 -12.38 -46.11
C ALA A 96 14.35 -13.08 -46.88
N TYR A 97 15.01 -14.07 -46.27
CA TYR A 97 16.12 -14.85 -46.83
C TYR A 97 15.67 -16.25 -47.29
N GLY A 98 14.38 -16.55 -47.22
CA GLY A 98 13.80 -17.84 -47.62
C GLY A 98 14.03 -18.98 -46.62
N LYS A 99 14.59 -18.72 -45.43
CA LYS A 99 14.74 -19.67 -44.32
C LYS A 99 13.44 -19.81 -43.54
N SER A 100 13.39 -20.68 -42.54
CA SER A 100 12.25 -20.79 -41.62
C SER A 100 12.04 -19.43 -40.95
N GLY A 101 10.88 -18.80 -41.19
CA GLY A 101 10.54 -17.50 -40.60
C GLY A 101 10.23 -17.64 -39.11
N ASP A 102 8.96 -17.48 -38.75
CA ASP A 102 8.50 -17.67 -37.37
C ASP A 102 8.24 -19.17 -37.07
N LEU A 103 8.27 -20.06 -38.07
CA LEU A 103 7.98 -21.49 -37.92
C LEU A 103 9.08 -22.23 -37.12
N VAL A 104 8.71 -22.81 -35.98
CA VAL A 104 9.62 -23.53 -35.08
C VAL A 104 9.72 -25.00 -35.48
N ARG A 105 10.72 -25.36 -36.29
CA ARG A 105 10.93 -26.75 -36.76
C ARG A 105 11.43 -27.72 -35.69
N GLU A 106 11.97 -27.20 -34.58
CA GLU A 106 12.42 -27.97 -33.43
C GLU A 106 11.25 -28.66 -32.72
N ILE A 107 10.03 -28.13 -32.90
CA ILE A 107 8.80 -28.75 -32.44
C ILE A 107 8.28 -29.70 -33.52
N ASN A 108 8.20 -30.98 -33.19
CA ASN A 108 7.67 -32.04 -34.04
C ASN A 108 7.07 -33.14 -33.17
N ASP A 109 6.58 -34.23 -33.77
CA ASP A 109 5.91 -35.31 -33.03
C ASP A 109 6.82 -36.00 -31.99
N ASN A 110 8.15 -35.89 -32.11
CA ASN A 110 9.13 -36.46 -31.16
C ASN A 110 9.62 -35.43 -30.11
N SER A 111 9.49 -34.14 -30.41
CA SER A 111 9.95 -33.03 -29.56
C SER A 111 8.82 -32.03 -29.40
N ALA A 112 8.09 -32.16 -28.28
CA ALA A 112 6.87 -31.40 -28.06
C ALA A 112 7.12 -29.94 -27.62
N GLN A 113 8.33 -29.61 -27.15
CA GLN A 113 8.62 -28.30 -26.55
C GLN A 113 10.01 -27.78 -26.90
N VAL A 114 10.16 -26.45 -26.88
CA VAL A 114 11.47 -25.79 -27.01
C VAL A 114 11.57 -24.61 -26.03
N GLN A 115 12.75 -24.40 -25.46
CA GLN A 115 13.04 -23.24 -24.64
C GLN A 115 13.36 -22.00 -25.48
N LYS A 116 12.86 -20.84 -25.07
CA LYS A 116 13.21 -19.53 -25.62
C LYS A 116 13.63 -18.60 -24.48
N GLN A 117 14.79 -17.96 -24.62
CA GLN A 117 15.35 -17.03 -23.64
C GLN A 117 14.82 -15.61 -23.82
N LEU A 118 14.30 -14.98 -22.77
CA LEU A 118 13.83 -13.60 -22.80
C LEU A 118 14.94 -12.70 -22.23
N ASN A 119 15.33 -11.67 -22.99
CA ASN A 119 16.31 -10.68 -22.56
C ASN A 119 15.68 -9.52 -21.76
N PHE A 120 14.46 -9.72 -21.26
CA PHE A 120 13.70 -8.77 -20.44
C PHE A 120 12.97 -9.54 -19.34
N LEU A 121 12.50 -8.80 -18.33
CA LEU A 121 11.68 -9.35 -17.25
C LEU A 121 10.21 -9.40 -17.69
N LEU A 122 9.59 -10.57 -17.61
CA LEU A 122 8.16 -10.77 -17.83
C LEU A 122 7.46 -10.98 -16.49
N PRO A 123 6.73 -9.97 -15.97
CA PRO A 123 5.87 -10.15 -14.80
C PRO A 123 4.67 -11.07 -15.08
N PHE A 124 4.46 -12.08 -14.24
CA PHE A 124 3.33 -13.01 -14.28
C PHE A 124 2.99 -13.50 -12.86
N PHE A 125 1.77 -13.23 -12.36
CA PHE A 125 1.34 -13.53 -10.97
C PHE A 125 2.28 -13.00 -9.87
N GLY A 126 2.95 -11.89 -10.11
CA GLY A 126 3.93 -11.27 -9.23
C GLY A 126 5.32 -11.88 -9.37
N PHE A 127 5.50 -12.93 -10.17
CA PHE A 127 6.79 -13.54 -10.47
C PHE A 127 7.44 -12.88 -11.69
N GLY A 128 8.78 -12.80 -11.69
CA GLY A 128 9.54 -12.27 -12.81
C GLY A 128 10.24 -13.39 -13.58
N PHE A 129 9.87 -13.59 -14.84
CA PHE A 129 10.48 -14.61 -15.71
C PHE A 129 11.37 -14.01 -16.79
N ASN A 130 12.44 -14.71 -17.14
CA ASN A 130 13.37 -14.35 -18.23
C ASN A 130 13.52 -15.48 -19.26
N TYR A 131 12.62 -16.46 -19.28
CA TYR A 131 12.55 -17.52 -20.27
C TYR A 131 11.11 -17.99 -20.45
N THR A 132 10.85 -18.73 -21.52
CA THR A 132 9.59 -19.43 -21.72
C THR A 132 9.79 -20.72 -22.51
N TRP A 133 8.99 -21.74 -22.23
CA TRP A 133 8.93 -23.00 -22.97
C TRP A 133 7.73 -22.98 -23.90
N LEU A 134 7.98 -23.01 -25.20
CA LEU A 134 6.92 -23.11 -26.21
C LEU A 134 6.55 -24.57 -26.42
N SER A 135 5.28 -24.92 -26.29
CA SER A 135 4.78 -26.30 -26.40
C SER A 135 3.79 -26.48 -27.55
N ILE A 136 3.86 -27.62 -28.27
CA ILE A 136 2.83 -28.00 -29.26
C ILE A 136 1.46 -28.20 -28.63
N HIS A 137 1.42 -28.57 -27.34
CA HIS A 137 0.21 -28.82 -26.57
C HIS A 137 -0.56 -27.56 -26.17
N GLY A 138 -0.23 -26.40 -26.78
CA GLY A 138 -1.04 -25.18 -26.73
C GLY A 138 -0.81 -24.27 -25.52
N PHE A 139 0.39 -24.31 -24.93
CA PHE A 139 0.77 -23.46 -23.80
C PHE A 139 2.20 -22.91 -23.90
N LEU A 140 2.45 -21.85 -23.13
CA LEU A 140 3.77 -21.30 -22.81
C LEU A 140 4.12 -21.62 -21.35
N GLY A 141 5.18 -22.38 -21.12
CA GLY A 141 5.64 -22.80 -19.79
C GLY A 141 6.71 -21.86 -19.21
N PHE A 142 6.77 -21.76 -17.89
CA PHE A 142 7.68 -20.91 -17.13
C PHE A 142 8.36 -21.65 -15.96
N SER A 143 8.24 -22.99 -15.95
CA SER A 143 8.91 -23.90 -15.00
C SER A 143 9.59 -25.03 -15.77
N ASP A 144 10.53 -25.72 -15.13
CA ASP A 144 11.16 -26.92 -15.71
C ASP A 144 10.09 -27.99 -15.99
N SER A 145 10.23 -28.61 -17.16
CA SER A 145 9.28 -29.46 -17.90
C SER A 145 8.05 -29.94 -17.12
N MET A 146 6.85 -29.67 -17.66
CA MET A 146 5.67 -30.47 -17.31
C MET A 146 6.00 -31.93 -17.63
N GLY A 147 6.21 -32.76 -16.60
CA GLY A 147 6.52 -34.19 -16.73
C GLY A 147 5.35 -34.99 -17.34
N SER A 148 5.08 -36.19 -16.85
CA SER A 148 3.85 -36.92 -17.23
C SER A 148 2.62 -36.05 -16.91
N SER A 149 2.00 -35.47 -17.94
CA SER A 149 0.85 -34.57 -17.78
C SER A 149 -0.22 -35.21 -16.88
N PRO A 150 -0.72 -34.50 -15.85
CA PRO A 150 -1.83 -35.00 -15.05
C PRO A 150 -3.02 -35.33 -15.97
N LEU A 151 -3.72 -36.43 -15.66
CA LEU A 151 -4.92 -36.81 -16.41
C LEU A 151 -6.02 -35.76 -16.17
N PRO A 152 -6.75 -35.32 -17.21
CA PRO A 152 -7.90 -34.44 -17.03
C PRO A 152 -9.00 -35.06 -16.14
N PRO A 153 -9.74 -34.26 -15.36
CA PRO A 153 -9.69 -32.81 -15.30
C PRO A 153 -8.47 -32.27 -14.55
N LEU A 154 -7.83 -31.28 -15.14
CA LEU A 154 -6.71 -30.55 -14.56
C LEU A 154 -7.21 -29.63 -13.47
N GLN A 155 -6.61 -29.73 -12.28
CA GLN A 155 -6.88 -28.83 -11.18
C GLN A 155 -5.58 -28.16 -10.75
N PHE A 156 -5.57 -26.83 -10.84
CA PHE A 156 -4.45 -26.00 -10.42
C PHE A 156 -4.90 -25.02 -9.33
N PRO A 157 -4.01 -24.66 -8.40
CA PRO A 157 -2.68 -25.25 -8.17
C PRO A 157 -2.76 -26.72 -7.74
N VAL A 158 -1.69 -27.48 -7.99
CA VAL A 158 -1.63 -28.90 -7.60
C VAL A 158 -1.70 -29.04 -6.07
N GLN A 159 -2.69 -29.79 -5.57
CA GLN A 159 -3.00 -29.91 -4.14
C GLN A 159 -1.91 -30.63 -3.33
N THR A 160 -1.25 -31.59 -3.97
CA THR A 160 -0.18 -32.40 -3.39
C THR A 160 1.18 -31.70 -3.43
N TRP A 161 1.29 -30.47 -3.93
CA TRP A 161 2.53 -29.69 -3.87
C TRP A 161 3.05 -29.58 -2.42
N PRO A 162 4.34 -29.84 -2.16
CA PRO A 162 5.45 -30.01 -3.11
C PRO A 162 5.79 -31.45 -3.52
N VAL A 163 4.96 -32.44 -3.16
CA VAL A 163 5.18 -33.85 -3.51
C VAL A 163 5.10 -34.04 -5.03
N ASP A 164 4.04 -33.51 -5.64
CA ASP A 164 3.90 -33.43 -7.10
C ASP A 164 4.22 -32.02 -7.58
N ASN A 165 4.90 -31.92 -8.73
CA ASN A 165 5.31 -30.65 -9.30
C ASN A 165 4.10 -29.83 -9.77
N ASP A 166 4.03 -28.54 -9.41
CA ASP A 166 3.00 -27.60 -9.85
C ASP A 166 3.59 -26.64 -10.91
N PRO A 167 3.34 -26.87 -12.22
CA PRO A 167 4.02 -26.16 -13.28
C PRO A 167 3.48 -24.75 -13.49
N SER A 168 4.35 -23.80 -13.81
CA SER A 168 3.96 -22.43 -14.17
C SER A 168 3.71 -22.34 -15.68
N PHE A 169 2.54 -21.86 -16.11
CA PHE A 169 2.21 -21.74 -17.53
C PHE A 169 1.08 -20.78 -17.85
N ILE A 170 1.04 -20.35 -19.11
CA ILE A 170 -0.05 -19.61 -19.73
C ILE A 170 -0.61 -20.44 -20.89
N SER A 171 -1.91 -20.73 -20.87
CA SER A 171 -2.54 -21.58 -21.88
C SER A 171 -3.79 -20.96 -22.50
N PRO A 172 -3.77 -20.61 -23.80
CA PRO A 172 -4.99 -20.41 -24.56
C PRO A 172 -5.74 -21.72 -24.84
N PHE A 173 -5.06 -22.87 -24.93
CA PHE A 173 -5.71 -24.16 -25.21
C PHE A 173 -4.79 -25.33 -24.81
N TYR A 174 -4.91 -25.86 -23.59
CA TYR A 174 -4.03 -26.94 -23.12
C TYR A 174 -4.67 -28.30 -23.38
N SER A 175 -4.12 -29.03 -24.35
CA SER A 175 -4.51 -30.40 -24.66
C SER A 175 -3.38 -31.15 -25.36
N ARG A 176 -3.41 -32.50 -25.41
CA ARG A 176 -2.42 -33.27 -26.18
C ARG A 176 -2.62 -33.09 -27.68
N CYS A 177 -1.89 -32.13 -28.24
CA CYS A 177 -1.87 -31.80 -29.66
C CYS A 177 -0.74 -32.51 -30.44
N ARG A 178 -0.95 -32.67 -31.75
CA ARG A 178 0.04 -33.05 -32.79
C ARG A 178 -0.12 -32.16 -34.04
N ILE A 179 0.82 -32.22 -34.98
CA ILE A 179 0.73 -31.44 -36.22
C ILE A 179 -0.38 -32.02 -37.13
N GLY A 180 -1.32 -31.16 -37.56
CA GLY A 180 -2.42 -31.55 -38.45
C GLY A 180 -2.09 -31.40 -39.93
N ARG A 181 -3.12 -31.56 -40.78
CA ARG A 181 -3.02 -31.39 -42.25
C ARG A 181 -3.79 -30.15 -42.71
N VAL A 182 -3.31 -29.53 -43.81
CA VAL A 182 -4.05 -28.48 -44.52
C VAL A 182 -5.05 -29.16 -45.45
N LYS A 183 -6.32 -28.75 -45.40
CA LYS A 183 -7.33 -29.21 -46.36
C LYS A 183 -7.24 -28.41 -47.65
N GLU A 184 -7.67 -28.99 -48.77
CA GLU A 184 -7.81 -28.25 -50.03
C GLU A 184 -8.77 -27.06 -49.89
N SER A 185 -9.78 -27.16 -49.01
CA SER A 185 -10.73 -26.08 -48.70
C SER A 185 -10.16 -24.95 -47.84
N ASP A 186 -8.99 -25.11 -47.21
CA ASP A 186 -8.45 -24.10 -46.29
C ASP A 186 -7.98 -22.85 -47.04
N GLN A 187 -8.42 -21.67 -46.60
CA GLN A 187 -8.01 -20.40 -47.19
C GLN A 187 -6.53 -20.08 -46.91
N ASP A 188 -6.05 -20.40 -45.71
CA ASP A 188 -4.64 -20.22 -45.32
C ASP A 188 -3.82 -21.47 -45.65
N LYS A 189 -2.99 -21.39 -46.69
CA LYS A 189 -2.10 -22.48 -47.17
C LYS A 189 -0.72 -22.53 -46.50
N ARG A 190 -0.44 -21.70 -45.49
CA ARG A 190 0.80 -21.79 -44.68
C ARG A 190 1.01 -23.18 -44.07
N THR A 191 2.23 -23.51 -43.69
CA THR A 191 2.61 -24.81 -43.12
C THR A 191 1.92 -25.05 -41.76
N PRO A 192 1.30 -26.22 -41.49
CA PRO A 192 0.81 -26.54 -40.15
C PRO A 192 1.96 -26.64 -39.15
N GLY A 193 1.75 -26.12 -37.93
CA GLY A 193 2.79 -26.15 -36.91
C GLY A 193 2.68 -25.01 -35.90
N VAL A 194 3.74 -24.84 -35.11
CA VAL A 194 3.85 -23.80 -34.09
C VAL A 194 4.79 -22.70 -34.58
N TYR A 195 4.30 -21.47 -34.52
CA TYR A 195 5.05 -20.27 -34.88
C TYR A 195 5.35 -19.45 -33.64
N PHE A 196 6.54 -18.87 -33.57
CA PHE A 196 6.99 -18.04 -32.46
C PHE A 196 7.73 -16.80 -32.96
N ARG A 197 7.28 -15.65 -32.51
CA ARG A 197 7.87 -14.35 -32.82
C ARG A 197 8.05 -13.52 -31.57
N LEU A 198 9.23 -12.92 -31.43
CA LEU A 198 9.61 -12.08 -30.30
C LEU A 198 9.91 -10.66 -30.79
N GLU A 199 9.11 -9.69 -30.37
CA GLU A 199 9.32 -8.27 -30.65
C GLU A 199 9.88 -7.60 -29.40
N ARG A 200 10.99 -6.86 -29.57
CA ARG A 200 11.73 -6.27 -28.47
C ARG A 200 12.07 -4.83 -28.75
N ASP A 201 12.24 -4.07 -27.67
CA ASP A 201 12.65 -2.68 -27.69
C ASP A 201 11.80 -1.86 -28.68
N LEU A 202 10.49 -2.16 -28.76
CA LEU A 202 9.53 -1.49 -29.64
C LEU A 202 9.59 0.06 -29.56
N PRO A 203 9.84 0.69 -28.38
CA PRO A 203 10.01 2.13 -28.30
C PRO A 203 11.19 2.66 -29.12
N ALA A 204 12.26 1.87 -29.27
CA ALA A 204 13.48 2.24 -29.99
C ALA A 204 13.43 1.88 -31.49
N ARG A 205 12.38 1.21 -31.95
CA ARG A 205 12.18 0.82 -33.36
C ARG A 205 11.52 1.96 -34.15
N PHE A 206 12.13 2.33 -35.27
CA PHE A 206 11.67 3.38 -36.18
C PHE A 206 11.37 2.88 -37.60
N ASP A 207 11.60 1.59 -37.86
CA ASP A 207 11.25 0.91 -39.11
C ASP A 207 9.75 0.64 -39.19
N GLU A 208 9.22 0.54 -40.42
CA GLU A 208 7.81 0.32 -40.71
C GLU A 208 7.21 -0.82 -39.87
N SER A 209 7.90 -1.96 -39.80
CA SER A 209 7.40 -3.13 -39.09
C SER A 209 7.31 -2.94 -37.57
N GLY A 210 8.33 -2.34 -36.97
CA GLY A 210 8.37 -2.06 -35.54
C GLY A 210 7.35 -0.99 -35.14
N VAL A 211 7.21 0.07 -35.94
CA VAL A 211 6.23 1.14 -35.70
C VAL A 211 4.79 0.61 -35.85
N LYS A 212 4.48 -0.14 -36.92
CA LYS A 212 3.17 -0.79 -37.10
C LYS A 212 2.83 -1.72 -35.95
N MET A 213 3.77 -2.56 -35.53
CA MET A 213 3.56 -3.49 -34.42
C MET A 213 3.34 -2.74 -33.09
N ARG A 214 4.21 -1.76 -32.79
CA ARG A 214 4.10 -0.95 -31.56
C ARG A 214 2.74 -0.26 -31.48
N GLU A 215 2.34 0.45 -32.53
CA GLU A 215 1.09 1.20 -32.54
C GLU A 215 -0.14 0.29 -32.52
N ARG A 216 -0.15 -0.81 -33.30
CA ARG A 216 -1.24 -1.81 -33.26
C ARG A 216 -1.43 -2.36 -31.85
N ILE A 217 -0.36 -2.86 -31.23
CA ILE A 217 -0.42 -3.44 -29.88
C ILE A 217 -0.84 -2.38 -28.85
N LYS A 218 -0.26 -1.17 -28.92
CA LYS A 218 -0.55 -0.08 -28.00
C LYS A 218 -2.05 0.21 -27.96
N TRP A 219 -2.67 0.39 -29.13
CA TRP A 219 -4.09 0.72 -29.22
C TRP A 219 -5.00 -0.48 -28.97
N ASP A 220 -4.60 -1.68 -29.39
CA ASP A 220 -5.38 -2.90 -29.10
C ASP A 220 -5.50 -3.13 -27.59
N ILE A 221 -4.42 -3.00 -26.83
CA ILE A 221 -4.48 -3.14 -25.36
C ILE A 221 -5.30 -2.01 -24.72
N ARG A 222 -5.00 -0.74 -25.06
CA ARG A 222 -5.71 0.44 -24.53
C ARG A 222 -7.22 0.39 -24.72
N GLU A 223 -7.68 -0.22 -25.82
CA GLU A 223 -9.10 -0.35 -26.12
C GLU A 223 -9.71 -1.70 -25.70
N ALA A 224 -8.92 -2.70 -25.33
CA ALA A 224 -9.44 -4.02 -24.98
C ALA A 224 -9.80 -4.18 -23.50
N ILE A 225 -9.04 -3.54 -22.60
CA ILE A 225 -9.17 -3.75 -21.15
C ILE A 225 -9.11 -2.43 -20.38
N VAL A 226 -9.94 -2.31 -19.35
CA VAL A 226 -9.98 -1.14 -18.47
C VAL A 226 -8.65 -0.96 -17.72
N GLY A 227 -8.22 0.29 -17.50
CA GLY A 227 -7.00 0.59 -16.72
C GLY A 227 -5.71 0.45 -17.51
N SER A 228 -5.80 0.36 -18.84
CA SER A 228 -4.66 0.26 -19.76
C SER A 228 -4.45 1.51 -20.60
N GLU A 229 -5.17 2.61 -20.34
CA GLU A 229 -5.23 3.83 -21.15
C GLU A 229 -3.84 4.47 -21.34
N ASN A 230 -2.99 4.39 -20.31
CA ASN A 230 -1.61 4.88 -20.31
C ASN A 230 -0.56 3.78 -20.58
N PHE A 231 -0.96 2.61 -21.04
CA PHE A 231 -0.03 1.52 -21.36
C PHE A 231 0.81 1.86 -22.60
N PHE A 232 2.08 1.49 -22.57
CA PHE A 232 2.99 1.64 -23.72
C PHE A 232 3.85 0.37 -23.85
N PRO A 233 3.71 -0.40 -24.94
CA PRO A 233 4.37 -1.70 -25.06
C PRO A 233 5.88 -1.55 -25.27
N LYS A 234 6.68 -2.31 -24.50
CA LYS A 234 8.12 -2.45 -24.73
C LYS A 234 8.45 -3.69 -25.55
N HIS A 235 7.86 -4.82 -25.15
CA HIS A 235 8.14 -6.13 -25.73
C HIS A 235 6.84 -6.90 -25.97
N ALA A 236 6.84 -7.79 -26.96
CA ALA A 236 5.73 -8.67 -27.24
C ALA A 236 6.18 -10.07 -27.68
N ILE A 237 5.48 -11.09 -27.20
CA ILE A 237 5.65 -12.50 -27.58
C ILE A 237 4.41 -12.92 -28.34
N ILE A 238 4.56 -13.41 -29.56
CA ILE A 238 3.46 -13.91 -30.39
C ILE A 238 3.72 -15.38 -30.66
N ALA A 239 2.85 -16.26 -30.17
CA ALA A 239 2.88 -17.68 -30.48
C ALA A 239 1.58 -18.11 -31.14
N THR A 240 1.69 -18.81 -32.28
CA THR A 240 0.53 -19.24 -33.10
C THR A 240 0.58 -20.73 -33.32
N TRP A 241 -0.49 -21.42 -32.95
CA TRP A 241 -0.70 -22.83 -33.27
C TRP A 241 -1.59 -22.89 -34.50
N LYS A 242 -1.01 -23.23 -35.64
CA LYS A 242 -1.72 -23.29 -36.92
C LYS A 242 -2.04 -24.73 -37.29
N ASN A 243 -3.33 -25.00 -37.54
CA ASN A 243 -3.85 -26.31 -37.96
C ASN A 243 -3.31 -27.46 -37.09
N VAL A 244 -3.30 -27.28 -35.77
CA VAL A 244 -2.91 -28.33 -34.82
C VAL A 244 -4.08 -29.27 -34.57
N SER A 245 -3.81 -30.57 -34.57
CA SER A 245 -4.80 -31.63 -34.37
C SER A 245 -4.62 -32.28 -32.99
N PHE A 246 -5.57 -33.08 -32.55
CA PHE A 246 -5.46 -33.86 -31.31
C PHE A 246 -4.73 -35.19 -31.54
N VAL A 247 -4.13 -35.71 -30.48
CA VAL A 247 -3.64 -37.09 -30.44
C VAL A 247 -4.85 -38.04 -30.36
N GLY A 248 -5.07 -38.80 -31.43
CA GLY A 248 -6.22 -39.68 -31.62
C GLY A 248 -6.04 -40.63 -32.81
N GLY A 249 -7.15 -41.16 -33.33
CA GLY A 249 -7.20 -42.13 -34.44
C GLY A 249 -6.69 -41.58 -35.78
N TYR A 250 -6.72 -42.43 -36.81
CA TYR A 250 -6.15 -42.10 -38.13
C TYR A 250 -6.78 -40.84 -38.77
N ASN A 251 -8.11 -40.68 -38.64
CA ASN A 251 -8.86 -39.57 -39.24
C ASN A 251 -8.73 -38.23 -38.48
N ALA A 252 -8.12 -38.22 -37.29
CA ALA A 252 -8.05 -37.03 -36.46
C ALA A 252 -7.23 -35.88 -37.08
N MET A 253 -6.26 -36.17 -37.96
CA MET A 253 -5.36 -35.17 -38.57
C MET A 253 -6.07 -34.07 -39.38
N GLU A 254 -7.31 -34.33 -39.81
CA GLU A 254 -8.14 -33.38 -40.56
C GLU A 254 -8.98 -32.46 -39.68
N ASN A 255 -9.17 -32.80 -38.40
CA ASN A 255 -9.85 -31.95 -37.44
C ASN A 255 -8.80 -31.11 -36.72
N THR A 256 -8.76 -29.82 -37.06
CA THR A 256 -7.68 -28.92 -36.65
C THR A 256 -8.20 -27.71 -35.88
N ASN A 257 -7.34 -27.15 -35.05
CA ASN A 257 -7.55 -25.90 -34.33
C ASN A 257 -6.48 -24.90 -34.78
N THR A 258 -6.88 -23.64 -34.91
CA THR A 258 -5.97 -22.52 -35.17
C THR A 258 -6.24 -21.40 -34.18
N PHE A 259 -5.26 -21.10 -33.34
CA PHE A 259 -5.34 -20.10 -32.28
C PHE A 259 -3.96 -19.46 -32.02
N GLN A 260 -3.96 -18.30 -31.40
CA GLN A 260 -2.76 -17.51 -31.12
C GLN A 260 -2.82 -16.87 -29.75
N ILE A 261 -1.66 -16.79 -29.10
CA ILE A 261 -1.44 -15.96 -27.92
C ILE A 261 -0.52 -14.79 -28.29
N VAL A 262 -0.87 -13.61 -27.78
CA VAL A 262 -0.02 -12.43 -27.81
C VAL A 262 0.19 -11.94 -26.38
N ILE A 263 1.40 -12.07 -25.87
CA ILE A 263 1.79 -11.54 -24.56
C ILE A 263 2.51 -10.22 -24.80
N VAL A 264 2.14 -9.18 -24.05
CA VAL A 264 2.71 -7.85 -24.20
C VAL A 264 3.08 -7.32 -22.83
N THR A 265 4.26 -6.73 -22.70
CA THR A 265 4.72 -6.19 -21.41
C THR A 265 5.44 -4.85 -21.56
N ASP A 266 5.30 -4.01 -20.54
CA ASP A 266 6.15 -2.82 -20.30
C ASP A 266 7.22 -3.09 -19.20
N GLU A 267 7.39 -4.37 -18.83
CA GLU A 267 8.21 -4.92 -17.73
C GLU A 267 7.63 -4.66 -16.32
N VAL A 268 6.46 -4.01 -16.23
CA VAL A 268 5.72 -3.79 -14.98
C VAL A 268 4.32 -4.40 -15.05
N ARG A 269 3.61 -4.15 -16.15
CA ARG A 269 2.29 -4.67 -16.50
C ARG A 269 2.43 -5.63 -17.67
N THR A 270 1.74 -6.76 -17.58
CA THR A 270 1.73 -7.78 -18.62
C THR A 270 0.30 -8.10 -18.99
N TYR A 271 0.04 -8.14 -20.30
CA TYR A 271 -1.26 -8.47 -20.88
C TYR A 271 -1.11 -9.71 -21.76
N ALA A 272 -2.14 -10.56 -21.75
CA ALA A 272 -2.25 -11.71 -22.64
C ALA A 272 -3.52 -11.58 -23.47
N MET A 273 -3.39 -11.75 -24.79
CA MET A 273 -4.50 -11.80 -25.73
C MET A 273 -4.59 -13.19 -26.34
N PHE A 274 -5.75 -13.83 -26.24
CA PHE A 274 -6.06 -15.10 -26.89
C PHE A 274 -6.94 -14.83 -28.11
N ASN A 275 -6.42 -15.17 -29.30
CA ASN A 275 -7.12 -15.04 -30.57
C ASN A 275 -7.47 -16.44 -31.08
N TYR A 276 -8.76 -16.75 -31.21
CA TYR A 276 -9.25 -18.02 -31.76
C TYR A 276 -9.78 -17.81 -33.18
N ALA A 277 -9.07 -18.35 -34.16
CA ALA A 277 -9.48 -18.31 -35.56
C ALA A 277 -10.44 -19.46 -35.88
N HIS A 278 -10.11 -20.68 -35.44
CA HIS A 278 -10.92 -21.87 -35.68
C HIS A 278 -10.72 -22.92 -34.58
N LEU A 279 -11.80 -23.54 -34.10
CA LEU A 279 -11.77 -24.67 -33.17
C LEU A 279 -12.65 -25.80 -33.73
N GLY A 280 -12.03 -26.80 -34.36
CA GLY A 280 -12.70 -28.00 -34.90
C GLY A 280 -12.85 -29.14 -33.89
N TRP A 281 -12.01 -29.17 -32.84
CA TRP A 281 -12.02 -30.20 -31.80
C TRP A 281 -11.83 -29.59 -30.40
N THR A 282 -12.29 -30.30 -29.36
CA THR A 282 -12.27 -29.82 -27.96
C THR A 282 -11.41 -30.69 -27.04
N THR A 283 -11.34 -31.98 -27.33
CA THR A 283 -10.83 -33.00 -26.40
C THR A 283 -9.95 -34.01 -27.13
N HIS A 284 -8.83 -34.41 -26.52
CA HIS A 284 -7.96 -35.47 -27.05
C HIS A 284 -8.40 -36.86 -26.55
N ALA A 285 -7.92 -37.92 -27.19
CA ALA A 285 -8.41 -39.29 -26.94
C ALA A 285 -8.22 -39.76 -25.49
N GLU A 286 -7.06 -39.50 -24.86
CA GLU A 286 -6.78 -39.91 -23.48
C GLU A 286 -7.63 -39.17 -22.43
N ALA A 287 -8.19 -38.01 -22.77
CA ALA A 287 -9.14 -37.27 -21.95
C ALA A 287 -10.60 -37.74 -22.14
N GLY A 288 -10.80 -38.89 -22.78
CA GLY A 288 -12.11 -39.47 -23.07
C GLY A 288 -12.82 -38.86 -24.28
N GLY A 289 -12.10 -38.15 -25.15
CA GLY A 289 -12.64 -37.65 -26.42
C GLY A 289 -12.76 -38.75 -27.48
N ASP A 290 -13.72 -38.60 -28.39
CA ASP A 290 -13.87 -39.49 -29.55
C ASP A 290 -12.59 -39.50 -30.40
N THR A 291 -12.14 -40.69 -30.79
CA THR A 291 -10.84 -40.87 -31.47
C THR A 291 -10.80 -40.30 -32.88
N ASN A 292 -11.95 -39.99 -33.50
CA ASN A 292 -12.03 -39.44 -34.85
C ASN A 292 -12.43 -37.96 -34.86
N THR A 293 -13.33 -37.53 -33.97
CA THR A 293 -13.84 -36.15 -33.94
C THR A 293 -13.16 -35.25 -32.90
N GLY A 294 -12.59 -35.82 -31.83
CA GLY A 294 -12.00 -35.06 -30.73
C GLY A 294 -13.03 -34.29 -29.93
N GLN A 295 -14.23 -34.86 -29.77
CA GLN A 295 -15.35 -34.29 -29.01
C GLN A 295 -15.80 -35.25 -27.90
N GLY A 296 -16.47 -34.74 -26.87
CA GLY A 296 -16.80 -35.49 -25.65
C GLY A 296 -15.67 -35.48 -24.63
N GLY A 297 -15.77 -36.27 -23.56
CA GLY A 297 -14.75 -36.30 -22.49
C GLY A 297 -14.58 -34.96 -21.75
N VAL A 298 -13.37 -34.70 -21.25
CA VAL A 298 -12.99 -33.44 -20.59
C VAL A 298 -12.27 -32.51 -21.58
N PRO A 299 -12.88 -31.38 -22.00
CA PRO A 299 -12.26 -30.43 -22.93
C PRO A 299 -10.95 -29.82 -22.43
N ALA A 300 -10.24 -29.16 -23.34
CA ALA A 300 -8.97 -28.50 -23.06
C ALA A 300 -9.05 -27.47 -21.92
N PHE A 301 -7.96 -27.31 -21.18
CA PHE A 301 -7.84 -26.30 -20.12
C PHE A 301 -7.44 -24.94 -20.72
N VAL A 302 -8.12 -23.87 -20.31
CA VAL A 302 -7.84 -22.50 -20.73
C VAL A 302 -7.62 -21.66 -19.48
N GLY A 303 -6.47 -21.01 -19.36
CA GLY A 303 -6.17 -20.22 -18.17
C GLY A 303 -4.68 -20.07 -17.89
N PHE A 304 -4.40 -19.79 -16.63
CA PHE A 304 -3.09 -19.40 -16.12
C PHE A 304 -2.79 -20.18 -14.85
N ASN A 305 -1.58 -20.71 -14.71
CA ASN A 305 -1.09 -21.25 -13.45
C ASN A 305 0.25 -20.60 -13.11
N ALA A 306 0.38 -20.09 -11.89
CA ALA A 306 1.61 -19.45 -11.44
C ALA A 306 2.70 -20.48 -11.05
N GLY A 307 2.29 -21.69 -10.71
CA GLY A 307 3.17 -22.79 -10.28
C GLY A 307 3.53 -22.75 -8.79
N ASN A 308 4.32 -23.73 -8.35
CA ASN A 308 4.82 -23.89 -6.97
C ASN A 308 3.72 -23.86 -5.87
N GLY A 309 2.52 -24.34 -6.18
CA GLY A 309 1.41 -24.44 -5.25
C GLY A 309 0.84 -23.08 -4.83
N THR A 310 0.97 -22.06 -5.70
CA THR A 310 0.63 -20.66 -5.38
C THR A 310 -0.76 -20.26 -5.90
N LYS A 311 -0.85 -19.59 -7.05
CA LYS A 311 -2.09 -19.04 -7.63
C LYS A 311 -2.41 -19.65 -8.99
N ALA A 312 -3.68 -19.85 -9.28
CA ALA A 312 -4.16 -20.22 -10.61
C ALA A 312 -5.43 -19.45 -10.98
N TYR A 313 -5.68 -19.31 -12.28
CA TYR A 313 -6.90 -18.75 -12.84
C TYR A 313 -7.38 -19.65 -13.96
N GLU A 314 -8.52 -20.29 -13.74
CA GLU A 314 -9.23 -21.06 -14.76
C GLU A 314 -10.24 -20.15 -15.48
N TYR A 315 -10.21 -20.12 -16.83
CA TYR A 315 -11.10 -19.26 -17.60
C TYR A 315 -12.51 -19.85 -17.74
N LYS A 316 -13.26 -19.83 -16.63
CA LYS A 316 -14.66 -20.26 -16.57
C LYS A 316 -15.57 -19.24 -17.27
N PRO A 317 -16.60 -19.69 -18.00
CA PRO A 317 -17.12 -21.05 -18.06
C PRO A 317 -16.57 -21.92 -19.21
N TYR A 318 -15.48 -21.49 -19.87
CA TYR A 318 -15.01 -22.12 -21.11
C TYR A 318 -14.01 -23.26 -20.87
N SER A 319 -13.09 -23.08 -19.92
CA SER A 319 -12.08 -24.09 -19.60
C SER A 319 -12.72 -25.40 -19.14
N GLN A 320 -12.24 -26.52 -19.69
CA GLN A 320 -12.68 -27.87 -19.34
C GLN A 320 -14.20 -28.09 -19.45
N ASP A 321 -14.86 -27.33 -20.32
CA ASP A 321 -16.30 -27.34 -20.57
C ASP A 321 -16.58 -27.30 -22.09
N MET A 322 -17.70 -27.88 -22.53
CA MET A 322 -18.06 -27.92 -23.96
C MET A 322 -18.26 -26.54 -24.57
N ARG A 323 -18.54 -25.52 -23.75
CA ARG A 323 -18.60 -24.11 -24.14
C ARG A 323 -17.27 -23.56 -24.68
N ILE A 324 -16.15 -24.27 -24.56
CA ILE A 324 -14.87 -23.85 -25.15
C ILE A 324 -14.96 -23.52 -26.66
N ARG A 325 -15.91 -24.13 -27.39
CA ARG A 325 -16.16 -23.87 -28.82
C ARG A 325 -16.60 -22.42 -29.08
N ASP A 326 -17.24 -21.82 -28.09
CA ASP A 326 -17.79 -20.47 -28.14
C ASP A 326 -16.69 -19.41 -28.15
N LEU A 327 -15.47 -19.75 -27.72
CA LEU A 327 -14.31 -18.86 -27.76
C LEU A 327 -13.97 -18.34 -29.16
N THR A 328 -14.53 -18.91 -30.23
CA THR A 328 -14.32 -18.44 -31.61
C THR A 328 -15.18 -17.24 -31.99
N TYR A 329 -16.33 -17.06 -31.32
CA TYR A 329 -17.31 -16.01 -31.61
C TYR A 329 -17.74 -15.19 -30.40
N LYS A 330 -17.41 -15.63 -29.17
CA LYS A 330 -17.43 -14.83 -27.94
C LYS A 330 -16.09 -14.13 -27.77
N GLY A 331 -16.01 -13.24 -26.77
CA GLY A 331 -14.85 -12.35 -26.62
C GLY A 331 -14.89 -11.26 -27.69
N TYR A 332 -15.31 -10.07 -27.28
CA TYR A 332 -15.52 -8.92 -28.18
C TYR A 332 -14.45 -7.85 -28.00
N ALA A 333 -13.25 -8.23 -27.55
CA ALA A 333 -12.18 -7.26 -27.37
C ALA A 333 -11.83 -6.62 -28.72
N ASN A 334 -11.71 -5.29 -28.72
CA ASN A 334 -11.55 -4.49 -29.95
C ASN A 334 -12.67 -4.69 -31.00
N ARG A 335 -13.88 -5.12 -30.58
CA ARG A 335 -15.01 -5.45 -31.47
C ARG A 335 -14.72 -6.62 -32.43
N ILE A 336 -13.78 -7.50 -32.08
CA ILE A 336 -13.41 -8.67 -32.87
C ILE A 336 -13.88 -9.93 -32.13
N PRO A 337 -14.91 -10.65 -32.65
CA PRO A 337 -15.33 -11.94 -32.11
C PRO A 337 -14.19 -12.96 -32.09
N GLY A 338 -14.00 -13.63 -30.97
CA GLY A 338 -12.95 -14.63 -30.75
C GLY A 338 -11.62 -14.06 -30.25
N ARG A 339 -11.60 -12.78 -29.85
CA ARG A 339 -10.46 -12.15 -29.17
C ARG A 339 -10.78 -11.95 -27.70
N HIS A 340 -9.95 -12.51 -26.84
CA HIS A 340 -10.07 -12.43 -25.39
C HIS A 340 -8.81 -11.82 -24.77
N VAL A 341 -8.97 -10.84 -23.87
CA VAL A 341 -7.82 -10.12 -23.29
C VAL A 341 -7.81 -10.21 -21.78
N PHE A 342 -6.61 -10.35 -21.21
CA PHE A 342 -6.37 -10.48 -19.78
C PHE A 342 -5.17 -9.62 -19.38
N ARG A 343 -5.22 -9.05 -18.18
CA ARG A 343 -4.04 -8.52 -17.47
C ARG A 343 -3.55 -9.59 -16.49
N ILE A 344 -2.26 -9.86 -16.43
CA ILE A 344 -1.70 -11.05 -15.77
C ILE A 344 -0.49 -10.79 -14.86
N ASP A 345 -0.10 -9.53 -14.64
CA ASP A 345 1.11 -9.16 -13.88
C ASP A 345 1.08 -9.53 -12.40
N GLU A 346 0.01 -9.23 -11.64
CA GLU A 346 -0.11 -9.55 -10.20
C GLU A 346 -1.33 -10.43 -9.91
N ARG A 347 -2.49 -10.01 -10.41
CA ARG A 347 -3.73 -10.77 -10.41
C ARG A 347 -4.28 -10.83 -11.83
N VAL A 348 -4.92 -11.94 -12.17
CA VAL A 348 -5.57 -12.06 -13.48
C VAL A 348 -6.85 -11.23 -13.50
N MET A 349 -6.92 -10.24 -14.39
CA MET A 349 -8.12 -9.44 -14.63
C MET A 349 -8.61 -9.70 -16.05
N SER A 350 -9.87 -10.11 -16.20
CA SER A 350 -10.51 -10.31 -17.51
C SER A 350 -10.97 -8.97 -18.09
N GLY A 351 -10.58 -8.68 -19.34
CA GLY A 351 -11.13 -7.59 -20.14
C GLY A 351 -12.35 -7.99 -20.96
N ASN A 352 -12.92 -9.17 -20.70
CA ASN A 352 -13.98 -9.76 -21.49
C ASN A 352 -15.31 -9.69 -20.76
N CYS A 353 -16.39 -9.42 -21.49
CA CYS A 353 -17.73 -9.50 -20.94
C CYS A 353 -18.30 -10.92 -20.93
N PHE A 354 -19.33 -11.12 -20.10
CA PHE A 354 -20.07 -12.38 -20.00
C PHE A 354 -21.58 -12.15 -20.19
N ASP A 355 -22.18 -12.92 -21.10
CA ASP A 355 -23.60 -12.81 -21.47
C ASP A 355 -24.54 -13.65 -20.55
N ASP A 356 -24.05 -14.67 -19.87
CA ASP A 356 -24.87 -15.74 -19.26
C ASP A 356 -25.25 -15.50 -17.79
N GLU A 357 -26.55 -15.43 -17.51
CA GLU A 357 -27.15 -15.24 -16.18
C GLU A 357 -26.75 -16.29 -15.14
N THR A 358 -26.46 -17.52 -15.58
CA THR A 358 -26.06 -18.63 -14.70
C THR A 358 -24.59 -18.58 -14.30
N VAL A 359 -23.76 -17.80 -15.01
CA VAL A 359 -22.32 -17.62 -14.79
C VAL A 359 -22.03 -16.43 -13.87
N TYR A 360 -23.03 -15.55 -13.65
CA TYR A 360 -22.89 -14.31 -12.90
C TYR A 360 -22.56 -14.51 -11.41
N THR A 361 -22.81 -15.67 -10.82
CA THR A 361 -22.60 -15.88 -9.38
C THR A 361 -21.13 -16.05 -8.98
N SER A 362 -20.19 -16.12 -9.94
CA SER A 362 -18.77 -16.38 -9.64
C SER A 362 -17.75 -15.40 -10.23
N GLN A 363 -18.12 -14.50 -11.15
CA GLN A 363 -17.14 -13.58 -11.78
C GLN A 363 -17.19 -12.17 -11.16
N PRO A 364 -16.05 -11.60 -10.73
CA PRO A 364 -16.01 -10.27 -10.15
C PRO A 364 -16.16 -9.18 -11.22
N LEU A 365 -16.70 -8.03 -10.82
CA LEU A 365 -16.68 -6.83 -11.65
C LEU A 365 -15.22 -6.32 -11.78
N VAL A 366 -14.79 -6.03 -13.00
CA VAL A 366 -13.47 -5.45 -13.29
C VAL A 366 -13.65 -3.97 -13.63
N PHE A 367 -12.89 -3.09 -12.99
CA PHE A 367 -13.01 -1.66 -13.19
C PHE A 367 -11.68 -0.94 -12.96
N ALA A 368 -11.54 0.22 -13.60
CA ALA A 368 -10.40 1.11 -13.43
C ALA A 368 -10.82 2.58 -13.58
N PRO A 369 -10.25 3.51 -12.79
CA PRO A 369 -9.33 3.26 -11.68
C PRO A 369 -10.01 2.50 -10.52
N GLU A 370 -9.21 1.88 -9.65
CA GLU A 370 -9.70 1.10 -8.50
C GLU A 370 -10.03 1.95 -7.27
N SER A 371 -9.64 3.23 -7.29
CA SER A 371 -9.96 4.21 -6.26
C SER A 371 -10.36 5.55 -6.87
N GLY A 372 -11.03 6.38 -6.07
CA GLY A 372 -11.41 7.73 -6.46
C GLY A 372 -11.76 8.60 -5.26
N ASN A 373 -11.65 9.91 -5.48
CA ASN A 373 -11.92 10.92 -4.45
C ASN A 373 -13.42 10.96 -4.09
N MET A 374 -13.75 10.99 -2.80
CA MET A 374 -15.14 11.08 -2.31
C MET A 374 -15.94 12.27 -2.87
N MET A 375 -15.27 13.30 -3.37
CA MET A 375 -15.89 14.46 -4.04
C MET A 375 -16.47 14.12 -5.43
N GLY A 376 -16.22 12.91 -5.94
CA GLY A 376 -16.78 12.39 -7.19
C GLY A 376 -16.22 13.07 -8.45
N GLY A 377 -16.79 12.71 -9.60
CA GLY A 377 -16.42 13.22 -10.92
C GLY A 377 -15.30 12.45 -11.61
N MET A 378 -14.86 11.35 -11.02
CA MET A 378 -13.90 10.42 -11.62
C MET A 378 -14.61 9.49 -12.61
N MET A 379 -14.05 9.33 -13.82
CA MET A 379 -14.53 8.37 -14.80
C MET A 379 -14.02 6.97 -14.45
N VAL A 380 -14.95 6.04 -14.21
CA VAL A 380 -14.67 4.65 -13.88
C VAL A 380 -15.09 3.78 -15.07
N ASN A 381 -14.11 3.23 -15.77
CA ASN A 381 -14.32 2.27 -16.84
C ASN A 381 -14.61 0.90 -16.23
N VAL A 382 -15.70 0.26 -16.65
CA VAL A 382 -16.20 -0.99 -16.08
C VAL A 382 -16.36 -2.07 -17.14
N THR A 383 -16.00 -3.30 -16.77
CA THR A 383 -16.15 -4.53 -17.55
C THR A 383 -16.71 -5.65 -16.68
N GLY A 384 -17.67 -6.40 -17.21
CA GLY A 384 -18.31 -7.50 -16.51
C GLY A 384 -19.43 -8.08 -17.35
N PRO A 385 -20.66 -7.54 -17.29
CA PRO A 385 -21.72 -7.95 -18.20
C PRO A 385 -21.45 -7.45 -19.62
N CYS A 386 -22.01 -8.14 -20.61
CA CYS A 386 -21.98 -7.64 -21.97
C CYS A 386 -23.01 -6.52 -22.16
N PHE A 387 -22.54 -5.36 -22.61
CA PHE A 387 -23.34 -4.15 -22.74
C PHE A 387 -23.92 -4.00 -24.15
N ASN A 388 -25.02 -3.25 -24.27
CA ASN A 388 -25.63 -2.87 -25.54
C ASN A 388 -26.01 -1.38 -25.49
N ALA A 389 -25.94 -0.69 -26.64
CA ALA A 389 -26.26 0.72 -26.79
C ALA A 389 -27.71 1.06 -26.43
N ASP A 390 -28.64 0.13 -26.63
CA ASP A 390 -30.08 0.33 -26.39
C ASP A 390 -30.50 0.10 -24.93
N ARG A 391 -29.62 -0.48 -24.10
CA ARG A 391 -29.94 -0.85 -22.71
C ARG A 391 -29.46 0.21 -21.72
N ARG A 392 -30.23 0.41 -20.65
CA ARG A 392 -29.88 1.39 -19.60
C ARG A 392 -28.91 0.77 -18.61
N ILE A 393 -27.75 1.39 -18.44
CA ILE A 393 -26.72 0.93 -17.48
C ILE A 393 -26.86 1.76 -16.20
N ILE A 394 -26.95 1.11 -15.05
CA ILE A 394 -26.99 1.76 -13.74
C ILE A 394 -25.81 1.26 -12.91
N CYS A 395 -24.98 2.20 -12.46
CA CYS A 395 -23.85 1.93 -11.58
C CYS A 395 -24.17 2.47 -10.20
N ARG A 396 -24.06 1.63 -9.18
CA ARG A 396 -24.29 1.99 -7.79
C ARG A 396 -22.97 1.98 -7.04
N PHE A 397 -22.60 3.14 -6.51
CA PHE A 397 -21.48 3.32 -5.58
C PHE A 397 -22.07 3.40 -4.17
N ASP A 398 -21.95 2.31 -3.42
CA ASP A 398 -22.58 2.11 -2.11
C ASP A 398 -24.10 2.31 -2.16
N THR A 399 -24.56 3.50 -1.81
CA THR A 399 -25.98 3.90 -1.80
C THR A 399 -26.37 4.84 -2.94
N GLN A 400 -25.41 5.30 -3.76
CA GLN A 400 -25.63 6.32 -4.79
C GLN A 400 -25.67 5.72 -6.20
N ASP A 401 -26.77 5.96 -6.91
CA ASP A 401 -27.00 5.46 -8.27
C ASP A 401 -26.66 6.52 -9.32
N VAL A 402 -25.92 6.12 -10.34
CA VAL A 402 -25.60 6.92 -11.52
C VAL A 402 -25.91 6.17 -12.80
N VAL A 403 -26.27 6.89 -13.85
CA VAL A 403 -26.49 6.32 -15.19
C VAL A 403 -25.13 6.17 -15.87
N GLY A 404 -24.81 4.93 -16.27
CA GLY A 404 -23.60 4.62 -17.03
C GLY A 404 -23.77 4.89 -18.52
N LYS A 405 -22.65 5.11 -19.21
CA LYS A 405 -22.57 5.32 -20.66
C LYS A 405 -21.96 4.10 -21.36
N TYR A 406 -22.61 3.66 -22.43
CA TYR A 406 -22.11 2.60 -23.30
C TYR A 406 -20.91 3.08 -24.14
N ILE A 407 -19.82 2.30 -24.17
CA ILE A 407 -18.67 2.52 -25.05
C ILE A 407 -18.59 1.43 -26.12
N ASP A 408 -18.58 0.18 -25.69
CA ASP A 408 -18.59 -1.01 -26.54
C ASP A 408 -19.19 -2.20 -25.77
N GLN A 409 -19.28 -3.37 -26.40
CA GLN A 409 -19.91 -4.54 -25.78
C GLN A 409 -19.18 -5.03 -24.53
N ASN A 410 -17.87 -4.79 -24.38
CA ASN A 410 -17.08 -5.16 -23.20
C ASN A 410 -17.01 -4.08 -22.13
N ARG A 411 -17.27 -2.81 -22.49
CA ARG A 411 -16.97 -1.66 -21.63
C ARG A 411 -18.11 -0.65 -21.55
N ALA A 412 -18.35 -0.20 -20.34
CA ALA A 412 -19.14 0.97 -20.04
C ALA A 412 -18.34 1.93 -19.16
N VAL A 413 -18.80 3.17 -19.04
CA VAL A 413 -18.21 4.18 -18.15
C VAL A 413 -19.25 4.68 -17.18
N CYS A 414 -18.88 4.74 -15.91
CA CYS A 414 -19.67 5.34 -14.84
C CYS A 414 -18.89 6.51 -14.27
N ILE A 415 -19.53 7.67 -14.11
CA ILE A 415 -18.91 8.78 -13.38
C ILE A 415 -19.25 8.60 -11.90
N MET A 416 -18.22 8.46 -11.08
CA MET A 416 -18.37 8.33 -9.64
C MET A 416 -19.14 9.55 -9.10
N PRO A 417 -20.28 9.37 -8.40
CA PRO A 417 -20.97 10.47 -7.74
C PRO A 417 -20.18 10.91 -6.50
N ARG A 418 -20.64 11.96 -5.83
CA ARG A 418 -20.18 12.26 -4.48
C ARG A 418 -20.64 11.15 -3.54
N VAL A 419 -19.71 10.56 -2.80
CA VAL A 419 -19.97 9.49 -1.83
C VAL A 419 -19.25 9.87 -0.55
N TYR A 420 -19.97 10.33 0.47
CA TYR A 420 -19.41 10.64 1.78
C TYR A 420 -19.02 9.34 2.50
N ALA A 421 -17.88 8.77 2.14
CA ALA A 421 -17.31 7.55 2.70
C ALA A 421 -15.79 7.57 2.56
N THR A 422 -15.09 6.70 3.29
CA THR A 422 -13.66 6.46 3.13
C THR A 422 -13.37 4.97 3.27
N GLY A 423 -12.42 4.45 2.48
CA GLY A 423 -12.12 3.02 2.43
C GLY A 423 -12.94 2.27 1.37
N TYR A 424 -13.03 0.95 1.49
CA TYR A 424 -13.71 0.11 0.49
C TYR A 424 -15.24 0.21 0.58
N VAL A 425 -15.88 0.54 -0.54
CA VAL A 425 -17.32 0.53 -0.74
C VAL A 425 -17.72 -0.44 -1.86
N ASP A 426 -18.99 -0.82 -1.91
CA ASP A 426 -19.50 -1.69 -2.97
C ASP A 426 -19.75 -0.88 -4.25
N LEU A 427 -19.14 -1.31 -5.36
CA LEU A 427 -19.48 -0.87 -6.70
C LEU A 427 -20.27 -1.99 -7.37
N THR A 428 -21.53 -1.73 -7.67
CA THR A 428 -22.41 -2.72 -8.29
C THR A 428 -23.04 -2.19 -9.57
N ILE A 429 -23.30 -3.11 -10.53
CA ILE A 429 -23.87 -2.76 -11.83
C ILE A 429 -25.18 -3.51 -12.04
N SER A 430 -26.16 -2.78 -12.56
CA SER A 430 -27.44 -3.30 -13.04
C SER A 430 -27.68 -2.86 -14.48
N ILE A 431 -28.32 -3.73 -15.27
CA ILE A 431 -28.77 -3.44 -16.63
C ILE A 431 -30.30 -3.38 -16.61
N ASP A 432 -30.86 -2.31 -17.19
CA ASP A 432 -32.29 -1.97 -17.22
C ASP A 432 -32.96 -1.87 -15.83
N GLY A 433 -32.18 -1.65 -14.77
CA GLY A 433 -32.71 -1.56 -13.41
C GLY A 433 -33.14 -2.90 -12.81
N GLY A 434 -32.67 -4.02 -13.36
CA GLY A 434 -32.79 -5.33 -12.74
C GLY A 434 -31.87 -5.51 -11.52
N ASN A 435 -31.54 -6.75 -11.17
CA ASN A 435 -30.74 -7.07 -10.00
C ASN A 435 -29.26 -6.61 -10.14
N PHE A 436 -28.69 -6.14 -9.03
CA PHE A 436 -27.27 -5.77 -8.91
C PHE A 436 -26.39 -7.01 -8.67
N ASN A 437 -26.32 -7.86 -9.69
CA ASN A 437 -25.62 -9.14 -9.62
C ASN A 437 -24.09 -8.98 -9.75
N TRP A 438 -23.64 -7.95 -10.46
CA TRP A 438 -22.21 -7.67 -10.66
C TRP A 438 -21.69 -6.79 -9.53
N LYS A 439 -20.70 -7.29 -8.79
CA LYS A 439 -20.16 -6.62 -7.60
C LYS A 439 -18.65 -6.49 -7.67
N GLY A 440 -18.17 -5.36 -7.18
CA GLY A 440 -16.78 -5.00 -7.02
C GLY A 440 -16.60 -4.17 -5.76
N ARG A 441 -15.38 -4.04 -5.27
CA ARG A 441 -15.03 -3.27 -4.07
C ARG A 441 -14.15 -2.09 -4.47
N PHE A 442 -14.73 -0.89 -4.54
CA PHE A 442 -14.09 0.35 -4.95
C PHE A 442 -13.54 1.10 -3.74
N TYR A 443 -12.32 1.66 -3.81
CA TYR A 443 -11.73 2.36 -2.67
C TYR A 443 -11.99 3.87 -2.76
N VAL A 444 -12.72 4.42 -1.80
CA VAL A 444 -13.01 5.85 -1.71
C VAL A 444 -11.93 6.54 -0.88
N GLU A 445 -11.29 7.54 -1.49
CA GLU A 445 -10.23 8.35 -0.89
C GLU A 445 -10.84 9.64 -0.30
N SER A 446 -10.40 10.04 0.89
CA SER A 446 -10.82 11.33 1.45
C SER A 446 -10.09 12.49 0.76
N PRO A 447 -10.60 13.73 0.78
CA PRO A 447 -10.04 14.83 0.00
C PRO A 447 -8.63 15.24 0.47
N THR A 448 -8.25 14.89 1.70
CA THR A 448 -6.90 15.12 2.23
C THR A 448 -5.91 14.03 1.78
N THR A 449 -6.35 12.77 1.70
CA THR A 449 -5.48 11.65 1.34
C THR A 449 -5.44 11.36 -0.16
N ALA A 450 -6.48 11.75 -0.89
CA ALA A 450 -6.56 11.63 -2.34
C ALA A 450 -5.37 12.33 -3.02
N PRO A 451 -4.89 11.82 -4.17
CA PRO A 451 -3.93 12.50 -5.01
C PRO A 451 -4.41 13.92 -5.35
N GLU A 452 -3.52 14.89 -5.21
CA GLU A 452 -3.85 16.28 -5.50
C GLU A 452 -3.90 16.49 -7.02
N MET A 453 -5.12 16.55 -7.56
CA MET A 453 -5.33 16.70 -9.01
C MET A 453 -5.24 18.16 -9.46
N VAL A 454 -5.44 19.10 -8.53
CA VAL A 454 -5.31 20.55 -8.72
C VAL A 454 -4.53 21.09 -7.52
N TRP A 455 -3.37 21.68 -7.78
CA TRP A 455 -2.49 22.20 -6.72
C TRP A 455 -2.08 23.65 -6.98
N PHE A 456 -1.70 24.34 -5.92
CA PHE A 456 -1.10 25.67 -6.00
C PHE A 456 0.41 25.56 -6.15
N GLN A 457 1.03 26.42 -6.97
CA GLN A 457 2.48 26.47 -7.07
C GLN A 457 3.15 27.03 -5.80
N THR A 458 2.41 27.84 -5.04
CA THR A 458 2.89 28.55 -3.85
C THR A 458 1.85 28.48 -2.74
N GLU A 459 2.30 28.54 -1.48
CA GLU A 459 1.44 28.47 -0.28
C GLU A 459 0.70 29.78 0.05
N ASN A 460 0.75 30.78 -0.84
CA ASN A 460 0.12 32.09 -0.61
C ASN A 460 -1.41 32.06 -0.65
N PHE A 461 -2.04 30.94 -1.03
CA PHE A 461 -3.50 30.74 -0.89
C PHE A 461 -3.96 30.72 0.59
N HIS A 462 -3.04 30.60 1.54
CA HIS A 462 -3.31 30.75 2.97
C HIS A 462 -3.47 32.21 3.43
N GLU A 463 -3.01 33.17 2.62
CA GLU A 463 -3.08 34.60 2.92
C GLU A 463 -4.46 35.20 2.61
N LEU A 464 -4.80 36.32 3.24
CA LEU A 464 -6.09 37.01 3.00
C LEU A 464 -6.13 37.80 1.69
N ASN A 465 -4.99 38.33 1.24
CA ASN A 465 -4.88 39.18 0.06
C ASN A 465 -3.63 38.84 -0.78
N PRO A 466 -3.51 37.60 -1.29
CA PRO A 466 -2.38 37.26 -2.13
C PRO A 466 -2.44 38.03 -3.47
N PRO A 467 -1.31 38.52 -4.00
CA PRO A 467 -1.30 39.30 -5.23
C PRO A 467 -1.64 38.47 -6.48
N GLU A 468 -1.21 37.21 -6.52
CA GLU A 468 -1.44 36.26 -7.61
C GLU A 468 -1.50 34.84 -7.03
N LEU A 469 -2.46 34.02 -7.47
CA LEU A 469 -2.53 32.60 -7.20
C LEU A 469 -2.28 31.85 -8.51
N ARG A 470 -1.30 30.94 -8.52
CA ARG A 470 -0.99 30.12 -9.70
C ARG A 470 -1.39 28.67 -9.45
N LEU A 471 -2.42 28.24 -10.17
CA LEU A 471 -2.96 26.89 -10.13
C LEU A 471 -2.35 26.03 -11.23
N ARG A 472 -2.09 24.76 -10.92
CA ARG A 472 -1.62 23.75 -11.87
C ARG A 472 -2.42 22.47 -11.76
N TRP A 473 -2.53 21.77 -12.87
CA TRP A 473 -3.14 20.44 -12.97
C TRP A 473 -2.50 19.67 -14.12
N ASP A 474 -2.62 18.34 -14.10
CA ASP A 474 -2.26 17.54 -15.26
C ASP A 474 -3.36 17.62 -16.32
N LYS A 475 -3.05 18.24 -17.47
CA LYS A 475 -3.99 18.41 -18.58
C LYS A 475 -4.57 17.08 -19.08
N THR A 476 -3.80 15.99 -18.99
CA THR A 476 -4.16 14.67 -19.52
C THR A 476 -5.23 13.95 -18.70
N ASN A 477 -5.39 14.31 -17.42
CA ASN A 477 -6.43 13.76 -16.55
C ASN A 477 -7.85 14.20 -16.96
N LEU A 478 -7.97 15.31 -17.69
CA LEU A 478 -9.25 15.76 -18.25
C LEU A 478 -9.47 15.23 -19.66
N THR A 479 -8.50 15.42 -20.56
CA THR A 479 -8.58 14.99 -21.95
C THR A 479 -7.20 15.03 -22.61
N VAL A 480 -7.02 14.19 -23.63
CA VAL A 480 -5.84 14.23 -24.51
C VAL A 480 -5.93 15.31 -25.59
N ASP A 481 -7.11 15.93 -25.78
CA ASP A 481 -7.32 17.00 -26.75
C ASP A 481 -6.69 18.31 -26.27
N GLU A 482 -5.64 18.75 -26.96
CA GLU A 482 -4.92 19.98 -26.64
C GLU A 482 -5.71 21.26 -26.96
N SER A 483 -6.74 21.17 -27.79
CA SER A 483 -7.64 22.29 -28.11
C SER A 483 -8.77 22.45 -27.10
N ALA A 484 -8.90 21.51 -26.16
CA ALA A 484 -9.95 21.52 -25.16
C ALA A 484 -9.88 22.75 -24.27
N LYS A 485 -11.05 23.30 -23.96
CA LYS A 485 -11.20 24.43 -23.05
C LYS A 485 -11.70 23.95 -21.70
N VAL A 486 -11.18 24.56 -20.65
CA VAL A 486 -11.54 24.28 -19.26
C VAL A 486 -12.26 25.47 -18.63
N ARG A 487 -13.11 25.12 -17.67
CA ARG A 487 -13.76 26.03 -16.73
C ARG A 487 -13.23 25.73 -15.34
N ILE A 488 -13.01 26.79 -14.58
CA ILE A 488 -12.50 26.72 -13.21
C ILE A 488 -13.49 27.43 -12.29
N SER A 489 -13.95 26.73 -11.27
CA SER A 489 -14.94 27.22 -10.31
C SER A 489 -14.49 26.99 -8.87
N VAL A 490 -15.00 27.83 -7.98
CA VAL A 490 -14.81 27.71 -6.54
C VAL A 490 -16.09 27.16 -5.90
N TRP A 491 -15.93 26.19 -5.01
CA TRP A 491 -17.02 25.51 -4.30
C TRP A 491 -16.80 25.61 -2.80
N GLY A 492 -17.88 25.75 -2.04
CA GLY A 492 -17.87 25.84 -0.58
C GLY A 492 -18.40 24.56 0.05
N TYR A 493 -17.90 24.23 1.23
CA TYR A 493 -18.40 23.13 2.05
C TYR A 493 -18.79 23.63 3.45
N ARG A 494 -19.92 23.16 3.98
CA ARG A 494 -20.38 23.47 5.34
C ARG A 494 -21.24 22.37 5.95
N GLU A 495 -21.33 22.36 7.28
CA GLU A 495 -22.10 21.40 8.08
C GLU A 495 -23.03 22.11 9.07
N ASP A 496 -23.86 23.04 8.57
CA ASP A 496 -24.79 23.83 9.38
C ASP A 496 -26.11 23.09 9.69
N THR A 497 -26.38 22.01 8.96
CA THR A 497 -27.54 21.12 9.14
C THR A 497 -27.05 19.70 9.40
N VAL A 498 -27.97 18.79 9.79
CA VAL A 498 -27.64 17.37 10.00
C VAL A 498 -26.88 16.78 8.82
N ASN A 499 -27.31 17.12 7.58
CA ASN A 499 -26.63 16.72 6.37
C ASN A 499 -25.62 17.79 5.92
N PRO A 500 -24.42 17.40 5.47
CA PRO A 500 -23.42 18.31 4.92
C PRO A 500 -23.88 18.92 3.59
N LYS A 501 -23.40 20.13 3.30
CA LYS A 501 -23.69 20.85 2.05
C LYS A 501 -22.41 21.17 1.31
N MET A 502 -22.43 20.92 0.01
CA MET A 502 -21.41 21.38 -0.92
C MET A 502 -22.07 22.19 -2.03
N GLU A 503 -21.76 23.48 -2.10
CA GLU A 503 -22.41 24.42 -3.00
C GLU A 503 -21.40 25.12 -3.92
N TYR A 504 -21.84 25.39 -5.15
CA TYR A 504 -21.10 26.23 -6.08
C TYR A 504 -21.10 27.67 -5.56
N ILE A 505 -19.92 28.30 -5.51
CA ILE A 505 -19.78 29.69 -5.07
C ILE A 505 -19.71 30.62 -6.28
N ASP A 506 -18.72 30.42 -7.15
CA ASP A 506 -18.48 31.29 -8.29
C ASP A 506 -17.58 30.65 -9.37
N MET A 507 -17.60 31.25 -10.56
CA MET A 507 -16.72 30.94 -11.68
C MET A 507 -15.52 31.88 -11.62
N LEU A 508 -14.33 31.29 -11.51
CA LEU A 508 -13.07 32.04 -11.52
C LEU A 508 -12.64 32.34 -12.95
N THR A 509 -12.75 31.35 -13.85
CA THR A 509 -12.47 31.51 -15.27
C THR A 509 -13.24 30.49 -16.11
N ASP A 510 -13.51 30.81 -17.38
CA ASP A 510 -14.20 29.93 -18.34
C ASP A 510 -13.60 30.05 -19.73
N GLY A 511 -13.52 28.92 -20.44
CA GLY A 511 -13.03 28.88 -21.82
C GLY A 511 -11.51 28.99 -21.97
N VAL A 512 -10.73 28.72 -20.91
CA VAL A 512 -9.25 28.75 -20.95
C VAL A 512 -8.73 27.49 -21.62
N VAL A 513 -7.66 27.59 -22.42
CA VAL A 513 -7.05 26.42 -23.07
C VAL A 513 -6.48 25.47 -22.00
N ASN A 514 -6.66 24.16 -22.17
CA ASN A 514 -6.16 23.12 -21.26
C ASN A 514 -4.62 22.94 -21.36
N ASN A 515 -3.86 23.92 -20.88
CA ASN A 515 -2.40 23.91 -20.83
C ASN A 515 -1.84 23.39 -19.49
N GLY A 516 -2.69 23.11 -18.49
CA GLY A 516 -2.27 22.65 -17.16
C GLY A 516 -1.80 23.77 -16.21
N ASP A 517 -2.03 25.04 -16.54
CA ASP A 517 -1.54 26.18 -15.76
C ASP A 517 -2.46 27.40 -15.91
N VAL A 518 -2.88 28.00 -14.80
CA VAL A 518 -3.63 29.26 -14.82
C VAL A 518 -3.18 30.20 -13.71
N LYS A 519 -3.19 31.50 -13.99
CA LYS A 519 -3.01 32.56 -13.02
C LYS A 519 -4.36 33.16 -12.65
N ILE A 520 -4.59 33.34 -11.37
CA ILE A 520 -5.79 33.92 -10.79
C ILE A 520 -5.37 35.15 -9.99
N TYR A 521 -6.02 36.28 -10.23
CA TYR A 521 -5.81 37.52 -9.49
C TYR A 521 -6.99 37.75 -8.55
N PRO A 522 -6.85 37.52 -7.23
CA PRO A 522 -7.96 37.67 -6.28
C PRO A 522 -8.64 39.06 -6.32
N LEU A 523 -7.88 40.10 -6.70
CA LEU A 523 -8.38 41.46 -6.86
C LEU A 523 -9.52 41.57 -7.88
N ASP A 524 -9.53 40.73 -8.91
CA ASP A 524 -10.58 40.71 -9.95
C ASP A 524 -11.96 40.34 -9.37
N PHE A 525 -11.98 39.66 -8.21
CA PHE A 525 -13.20 39.22 -7.54
C PHE A 525 -13.57 40.08 -6.33
N ALA A 526 -12.72 41.04 -5.95
CA ALA A 526 -12.89 41.80 -4.71
C ALA A 526 -14.21 42.56 -4.62
N ASN A 527 -14.78 42.96 -5.76
CA ASN A 527 -16.04 43.70 -5.83
C ASN A 527 -17.30 42.82 -5.94
N ARG A 528 -17.15 41.50 -6.13
CA ARG A 528 -18.29 40.57 -6.25
C ARG A 528 -19.07 40.49 -4.94
N ASP A 529 -20.37 40.19 -5.06
CA ASP A 529 -21.24 39.84 -3.94
C ASP A 529 -21.94 38.52 -4.25
N ASN A 530 -21.53 37.45 -3.55
CA ASN A 530 -22.13 36.13 -3.71
C ASN A 530 -23.37 35.94 -2.81
N GLY A 531 -23.83 36.99 -2.12
CA GLY A 531 -25.01 36.97 -1.26
C GLY A 531 -24.74 36.43 0.16
N PRO A 532 -25.67 36.66 1.11
CA PRO A 532 -25.45 36.38 2.53
C PRO A 532 -25.27 34.90 2.86
N ASN A 533 -25.84 34.00 2.07
CA ASN A 533 -25.75 32.55 2.30
C ASN A 533 -24.36 32.00 1.92
N LEU A 534 -23.84 32.38 0.75
CA LEU A 534 -22.53 31.89 0.27
C LEU A 534 -21.37 32.54 1.03
N ARG A 535 -21.53 33.77 1.53
CA ARG A 535 -20.51 34.41 2.38
C ARG A 535 -20.27 33.68 3.71
N GLN A 536 -21.09 32.71 4.09
CA GLN A 536 -20.85 31.94 5.32
C GLN A 536 -19.74 30.89 5.16
N TYR A 537 -19.41 30.45 3.94
CA TYR A 537 -18.37 29.45 3.69
C TYR A 537 -16.99 29.97 4.06
N THR A 538 -16.24 29.20 4.84
CA THR A 538 -14.89 29.57 5.30
C THR A 538 -13.78 28.76 4.62
N PHE A 539 -14.11 27.57 4.11
CA PHE A 539 -13.22 26.73 3.33
C PHE A 539 -13.98 26.07 2.17
N GLY A 540 -13.23 25.52 1.22
CA GLY A 540 -13.79 25.02 -0.01
C GLY A 540 -12.76 24.35 -0.91
N PHE A 541 -13.09 24.30 -2.20
CA PHE A 541 -12.34 23.57 -3.22
C PHE A 541 -12.29 24.34 -4.52
N ILE A 542 -11.23 24.12 -5.29
CA ILE A 542 -11.18 24.44 -6.71
C ILE A 542 -11.63 23.23 -7.50
N GLN A 543 -12.54 23.46 -8.44
CA GLN A 543 -13.04 22.47 -9.37
C GLN A 543 -12.64 22.86 -10.79
N ILE A 544 -12.07 21.91 -11.55
CA ILE A 544 -11.77 22.07 -12.97
C ILE A 544 -12.56 21.02 -13.77
N ASN A 545 -13.28 21.47 -14.79
CA ASN A 545 -13.96 20.61 -15.76
C ASN A 545 -13.84 21.20 -17.18
N LEU A 546 -14.20 20.41 -18.20
CA LEU A 546 -14.22 20.84 -19.59
C LEU A 546 -15.42 21.75 -19.85
N THR A 547 -15.19 22.86 -20.55
CA THR A 547 -16.25 23.78 -21.00
C THR A 547 -17.16 23.09 -22.03
N ILE A 548 -16.57 22.26 -22.90
CA ILE A 548 -17.27 21.44 -23.90
C ILE A 548 -16.77 20.00 -23.73
N TYR A 549 -17.69 19.07 -23.52
CA TYR A 549 -17.38 17.66 -23.28
C TYR A 549 -17.36 16.84 -24.58
N ASP A 550 -16.68 15.69 -24.56
CA ASP A 550 -16.70 14.73 -25.66
C ASP A 550 -18.14 14.22 -25.85
N PRO A 551 -18.75 14.38 -27.04
CA PRO A 551 -20.11 13.89 -27.31
C PRO A 551 -20.26 12.36 -27.14
N LYS A 552 -19.18 11.58 -27.24
CA LYS A 552 -19.21 10.12 -27.01
C LYS A 552 -19.47 9.77 -25.55
N VAL A 553 -18.87 10.53 -24.63
CA VAL A 553 -19.06 10.34 -23.18
C VAL A 553 -20.29 11.10 -22.70
N GLY A 554 -20.54 12.28 -23.27
CA GLY A 554 -21.68 13.14 -22.94
C GLY A 554 -21.54 13.88 -21.61
N MET A 555 -20.37 13.80 -20.96
CA MET A 555 -20.09 14.39 -19.64
C MET A 555 -18.59 14.70 -19.51
N SER A 556 -18.23 15.64 -18.63
CA SER A 556 -16.84 16.01 -18.33
C SER A 556 -16.35 15.31 -17.05
N PRO A 557 -15.12 14.76 -17.03
CA PRO A 557 -14.43 14.47 -15.77
C PRO A 557 -14.24 15.75 -14.96
N ILE A 558 -14.08 15.58 -13.65
CA ILE A 558 -13.89 16.68 -12.71
C ILE A 558 -12.59 16.46 -11.93
N LEU A 559 -11.74 17.48 -11.91
CA LEU A 559 -10.59 17.53 -11.02
C LEU A 559 -10.91 18.42 -9.81
N TRP A 560 -10.48 17.97 -8.64
CA TRP A 560 -10.65 18.69 -7.38
C TRP A 560 -9.28 19.03 -6.78
N SER A 561 -9.18 20.20 -6.16
CA SER A 561 -8.06 20.51 -5.26
C SER A 561 -8.22 19.80 -3.92
N ARG A 562 -7.18 19.87 -3.09
CA ARG A 562 -7.32 19.65 -1.64
C ARG A 562 -8.21 20.74 -1.01
N PRO A 563 -8.73 20.53 0.21
CA PRO A 563 -9.47 21.58 0.90
C PRO A 563 -8.59 22.82 1.09
N ILE A 564 -9.14 23.99 0.81
CA ILE A 564 -8.44 25.27 0.92
C ILE A 564 -9.26 26.28 1.74
N PRO A 565 -8.60 27.16 2.51
CA PRO A 565 -9.28 28.30 3.11
C PRO A 565 -9.79 29.24 2.00
N LEU A 566 -10.95 29.86 2.22
CA LEU A 566 -11.54 30.81 1.26
C LEU A 566 -11.29 32.28 1.63
N GLY A 567 -10.35 32.54 2.53
CA GLY A 567 -9.99 33.89 2.97
C GLY A 567 -9.53 34.79 1.82
N TRP A 568 -8.70 34.26 0.91
CA TRP A 568 -8.24 34.99 -0.28
C TRP A 568 -9.38 35.44 -1.22
N TYR A 569 -10.54 34.76 -1.18
CA TYR A 569 -11.70 35.06 -2.04
C TYR A 569 -12.74 35.92 -1.31
N PHE A 570 -13.10 35.55 -0.08
CA PHE A 570 -14.20 36.19 0.64
C PHE A 570 -13.78 37.34 1.56
N SER A 571 -12.48 37.52 1.89
CA SER A 571 -12.07 38.58 2.82
C SER A 571 -12.56 39.99 2.45
N PRO A 572 -12.62 40.41 1.16
CA PRO A 572 -13.17 41.72 0.79
C PRO A 572 -14.69 41.82 1.03
N GLN A 573 -15.41 40.70 0.89
CA GLN A 573 -16.85 40.63 1.10
C GLN A 573 -17.17 40.64 2.60
N TRP A 574 -16.48 39.81 3.40
CA TRP A 574 -16.64 39.81 4.86
C TRP A 574 -16.37 41.19 5.44
N LYS A 575 -15.26 41.84 5.03
CA LYS A 575 -14.95 43.19 5.49
C LYS A 575 -16.04 44.21 5.17
N ARG A 576 -16.66 44.13 3.99
CA ARG A 576 -17.71 45.07 3.54
C ARG A 576 -19.03 44.89 4.29
N PHE A 577 -19.42 43.66 4.60
CA PHE A 577 -20.73 43.34 5.16
C PHE A 577 -20.72 43.08 6.68
N GLU A 578 -19.61 42.58 7.23
CA GLU A 578 -19.42 42.26 8.66
C GLU A 578 -18.52 43.29 9.36
N GLY A 579 -17.82 44.15 8.60
CA GLY A 579 -16.94 45.20 9.12
C GLY A 579 -15.49 44.75 9.30
N ASP A 580 -14.65 45.65 9.83
CA ASP A 580 -13.21 45.40 9.97
C ASP A 580 -12.85 44.28 10.97
N LYS A 581 -13.77 43.93 11.87
CA LYS A 581 -13.59 42.89 12.90
C LYS A 581 -14.18 41.52 12.52
N TRP A 582 -14.49 41.31 11.25
CA TRP A 582 -15.10 40.06 10.77
C TRP A 582 -14.38 38.78 11.24
N ALA A 583 -13.03 38.79 11.30
CA ALA A 583 -12.25 37.62 11.72
C ALA A 583 -12.50 37.27 13.20
N HIS A 584 -12.59 38.30 14.04
CA HIS A 584 -12.92 38.19 15.46
C HIS A 584 -14.34 37.69 15.66
N ASP A 585 -15.32 38.30 14.99
CA ASP A 585 -16.73 37.93 15.12
C ASP A 585 -16.99 36.48 14.68
N ARG A 586 -16.28 36.01 13.64
CA ARG A 586 -16.34 34.62 13.20
C ARG A 586 -15.67 33.64 14.15
N CYS A 587 -14.50 33.98 14.69
CA CYS A 587 -13.85 33.17 15.71
C CYS A 587 -14.75 33.03 16.94
N ASN A 588 -15.31 34.14 17.45
CA ASN A 588 -16.21 34.13 18.60
C ASN A 588 -17.47 33.30 18.36
N LYS A 589 -18.07 33.40 17.17
CA LYS A 589 -19.22 32.56 16.81
C LYS A 589 -18.89 31.07 16.87
N TRP A 590 -17.69 30.68 16.40
CA TRP A 590 -17.22 29.30 16.53
C TRP A 590 -16.92 28.91 17.98
N ILE A 591 -16.28 29.79 18.77
CA ILE A 591 -16.01 29.56 20.19
C ILE A 591 -17.32 29.28 20.92
N ASP A 592 -18.34 30.14 20.75
CA ASP A 592 -19.64 30.00 21.40
C ASP A 592 -20.35 28.70 21.02
N TYR A 593 -20.24 28.29 19.76
CA TYR A 593 -20.75 27.00 19.29
C TYR A 593 -20.00 25.84 19.96
N ASP A 594 -18.67 25.86 19.98
CA ASP A 594 -17.85 24.81 20.59
C ASP A 594 -18.03 24.75 22.13
N ARG A 595 -18.32 25.88 22.80
CA ARG A 595 -18.68 25.95 24.23
C ARG A 595 -19.94 25.17 24.57
N GLN A 596 -20.90 25.14 23.66
CA GLN A 596 -22.19 24.45 23.84
C GLN A 596 -22.09 22.94 23.59
N MET A 597 -21.03 22.49 22.92
CA MET A 597 -20.80 21.09 22.63
C MET A 597 -20.17 20.35 23.81
N ARG A 598 -20.40 19.04 23.90
CA ARG A 598 -19.82 18.19 24.93
C ARG A 598 -18.28 18.25 24.89
N PRO A 599 -17.59 18.32 26.05
CA PRO A 599 -16.14 18.14 26.12
C PRO A 599 -15.75 16.76 25.56
N PHE A 600 -14.64 16.68 24.82
CA PHE A 600 -14.23 15.44 24.14
C PHE A 600 -12.79 15.00 24.48
N THR A 601 -11.99 15.88 25.07
CA THR A 601 -10.56 15.66 25.28
C THR A 601 -10.25 14.56 26.30
N TYR A 602 -11.15 14.28 27.25
CA TYR A 602 -10.93 13.25 28.28
C TYR A 602 -10.96 11.81 27.73
N GLU A 603 -11.46 11.60 26.50
CA GLU A 603 -11.52 10.29 25.85
C GLU A 603 -10.30 10.01 24.96
N LEU A 604 -9.41 10.98 24.80
CA LEU A 604 -8.28 10.90 23.89
C LEU A 604 -7.06 10.25 24.54
N PRO A 605 -6.25 9.50 23.76
CA PRO A 605 -5.01 8.96 24.26
C PRO A 605 -4.03 10.11 24.59
N ILE A 606 -3.35 9.99 25.73
CA ILE A 606 -2.38 10.99 26.22
C ILE A 606 -1.12 10.97 25.35
N CYS A 607 -0.65 12.14 24.92
CA CYS A 607 0.55 12.26 24.09
C CYS A 607 1.80 11.68 24.79
N PRO A 608 2.63 10.89 24.09
CA PRO A 608 3.93 10.45 24.60
C PRO A 608 4.85 11.66 24.85
N CYS A 609 5.68 11.59 25.89
CA CYS A 609 6.59 12.70 26.23
C CYS A 609 7.67 12.93 25.17
N MET A 610 8.13 11.82 24.56
CA MET A 610 9.23 11.82 23.60
C MET A 610 8.81 11.26 22.24
N MET A 611 9.40 11.80 21.17
CA MET A 611 9.11 11.36 19.80
C MET A 611 9.34 9.85 19.58
N HIS A 612 10.38 9.27 20.18
CA HIS A 612 10.66 7.83 20.04
C HIS A 612 9.64 6.95 20.76
N GLN A 613 8.99 7.44 21.82
CA GLN A 613 7.89 6.71 22.48
C GLN A 613 6.69 6.65 21.54
N ALA A 614 6.33 7.77 20.89
CA ALA A 614 5.27 7.81 19.88
C ALA A 614 5.58 6.90 18.68
N ALA A 615 6.84 6.88 18.23
CA ALA A 615 7.27 6.02 17.14
C ALA A 615 7.15 4.51 17.47
N SER A 616 7.30 4.12 18.74
CA SER A 616 7.21 2.73 19.21
C SER A 616 5.82 2.34 19.74
N ASP A 617 4.93 3.29 20.02
CA ASP A 617 3.53 3.04 20.40
C ASP A 617 2.64 2.82 19.17
N LYS A 618 2.96 1.73 18.45
CA LYS A 618 2.35 1.34 17.17
C LYS A 618 0.86 0.99 17.25
N GLY A 619 0.32 0.78 18.45
CA GLY A 619 -1.09 0.42 18.63
C GLY A 619 -2.02 1.63 18.75
N ARG A 620 -1.52 2.78 19.22
CA ARG A 620 -2.33 4.00 19.43
C ARG A 620 -1.98 5.14 18.47
N TYR A 621 -0.72 5.24 18.04
CA TYR A 621 -0.24 6.38 17.26
C TYR A 621 0.24 5.97 15.86
N VAL A 622 -0.18 6.75 14.87
CA VAL A 622 0.26 6.66 13.47
C VAL A 622 0.99 7.96 13.09
N PRO A 623 2.07 7.90 12.27
CA PRO A 623 2.68 9.10 11.71
C PRO A 623 1.66 10.02 11.02
N ASP A 624 1.76 11.32 11.23
CA ASP A 624 0.97 12.30 10.50
C ASP A 624 1.63 12.61 9.16
N PHE A 625 1.08 12.12 8.05
CA PHE A 625 1.69 12.28 6.74
C PHE A 625 1.75 13.72 6.22
N GLU A 626 0.98 14.65 6.81
CA GLU A 626 1.08 16.08 6.50
C GLU A 626 2.23 16.77 7.25
N CYS A 627 2.78 16.12 8.29
CA CYS A 627 3.95 16.57 9.04
C CYS A 627 4.81 15.36 9.45
N ASP A 628 5.52 14.84 8.45
CA ASP A 628 6.37 13.67 8.55
C ASP A 628 7.76 13.99 7.99
N ARG A 629 8.81 13.76 8.79
CA ARG A 629 10.20 13.98 8.39
C ARG A 629 10.61 13.21 7.12
N PHE A 630 9.94 12.11 6.82
CA PHE A 630 10.20 11.29 5.62
C PHE A 630 9.30 11.65 4.44
N GLY A 631 8.19 12.33 4.69
CA GLY A 631 7.23 12.80 3.70
C GLY A 631 7.28 14.32 3.58
N ASN A 632 6.32 15.00 4.20
CA ASN A 632 6.28 16.46 4.27
C ASN A 632 6.95 17.01 5.53
N ALA A 633 8.22 17.42 5.40
CA ALA A 633 8.98 18.01 6.50
C ALA A 633 8.70 19.51 6.75
N GLN A 634 7.86 20.17 5.94
CA GLN A 634 7.55 21.59 6.12
C GLN A 634 6.56 21.85 7.26
N CYS A 635 5.66 20.91 7.53
CA CYS A 635 4.73 20.96 8.67
C CYS A 635 4.00 22.31 8.78
N PHE A 636 3.28 22.76 7.74
CA PHE A 636 2.73 24.12 7.66
C PHE A 636 1.92 24.55 8.91
N TYR A 637 1.05 23.67 9.41
CA TYR A 637 0.23 23.92 10.61
C TYR A 637 0.99 23.73 11.93
N HIS A 638 2.22 23.25 11.90
CA HIS A 638 3.06 22.94 13.05
C HIS A 638 4.51 23.38 12.83
N GLN A 639 4.70 24.67 12.56
CA GLN A 639 6.03 25.22 12.30
C GLN A 639 7.00 24.92 13.45
N GLY A 640 8.18 24.39 13.12
CA GLY A 640 9.20 23.97 14.08
C GLY A 640 9.08 22.51 14.54
N ALA A 641 8.01 21.80 14.19
CA ALA A 641 7.91 20.37 14.38
C ALA A 641 8.81 19.62 13.38
N GLN A 642 9.51 18.59 13.86
CA GLN A 642 10.21 17.63 13.02
C GLN A 642 9.28 16.49 12.59
N MET A 643 8.35 16.10 13.46
CA MET A 643 7.47 14.96 13.26
C MET A 643 6.22 15.11 14.11
N CYS A 644 5.05 14.85 13.52
CA CYS A 644 3.81 14.69 14.26
C CYS A 644 3.28 13.26 14.17
N TYR A 645 2.55 12.85 15.20
CA TYR A 645 1.82 11.59 15.28
C TYR A 645 0.36 11.89 15.61
N ARG A 646 -0.55 11.12 15.06
CA ARG A 646 -1.98 11.20 15.34
C ARG A 646 -2.47 9.91 15.97
N SER A 647 -3.58 9.97 16.70
CA SER A 647 -4.33 8.77 17.04
C SER A 647 -4.65 7.98 15.77
N GLY A 648 -4.35 6.68 15.73
CA GLY A 648 -4.62 5.85 14.55
C GLY A 648 -6.10 5.66 14.25
N LEU A 649 -6.94 5.76 15.30
CA LEU A 649 -8.38 5.56 15.25
C LEU A 649 -9.08 6.73 15.95
N SER A 650 -10.32 7.01 15.53
CA SER A 650 -11.16 8.02 16.19
C SER A 650 -11.68 7.51 17.54
N SER A 651 -11.97 8.43 18.46
CA SER A 651 -12.75 8.12 19.66
C SER A 651 -14.19 7.72 19.30
N ARG A 652 -14.97 7.29 20.30
CA ARG A 652 -16.39 6.94 20.12
C ARG A 652 -17.24 8.09 19.58
N ASP A 653 -16.90 9.31 20.00
CA ASP A 653 -17.55 10.55 19.55
C ASP A 653 -16.90 11.16 18.31
N GLY A 654 -15.90 10.48 17.73
CA GLY A 654 -15.26 10.90 16.47
C GLY A 654 -14.08 11.85 16.64
N ALA A 655 -13.57 12.07 17.85
CA ALA A 655 -12.44 12.95 18.12
C ALA A 655 -11.08 12.26 17.89
N GLY A 656 -10.01 13.05 17.81
CA GLY A 656 -8.65 12.58 17.60
C GLY A 656 -7.59 13.38 18.35
N GLN A 657 -6.44 12.77 18.56
CA GLN A 657 -5.28 13.42 19.17
C GLN A 657 -4.19 13.63 18.12
N GLN A 658 -3.50 14.77 18.18
CA GLN A 658 -2.27 15.02 17.44
C GLN A 658 -1.16 15.47 18.40
N CYS A 659 0.00 14.83 18.29
CA CYS A 659 1.17 15.05 19.12
C CYS A 659 2.34 15.42 18.21
N CYS A 660 2.86 16.63 18.34
CA CYS A 660 3.95 17.14 17.51
C CYS A 660 5.23 17.29 18.32
N TYR A 661 6.36 16.94 17.72
CA TYR A 661 7.65 16.92 18.39
C TYR A 661 8.64 17.83 17.66
N ASP A 662 9.43 18.57 18.43
CA ASP A 662 10.48 19.42 17.90
C ASP A 662 11.71 18.59 17.44
N LYS A 663 12.75 19.29 16.97
CA LYS A 663 14.02 18.68 16.54
C LYS A 663 14.76 17.91 17.63
N ASP A 664 14.51 18.22 18.90
CA ASP A 664 15.13 17.57 20.06
C ASP A 664 14.26 16.38 20.54
N GLY A 665 13.13 16.14 19.87
CA GLY A 665 12.19 15.06 20.15
C GLY A 665 11.24 15.35 21.32
N LEU A 666 11.13 16.61 21.74
CA LEU A 666 10.27 17.04 22.85
C LEU A 666 8.87 17.41 22.36
N LEU A 667 7.85 17.10 23.15
CA LEU A 667 6.46 17.41 22.86
C LEU A 667 6.22 18.93 22.81
N MET A 668 5.70 19.41 21.67
CA MET A 668 5.35 20.81 21.44
C MET A 668 3.92 21.10 21.91
N MET A 669 3.75 22.17 22.69
CA MET A 669 2.49 22.54 23.32
C MET A 669 1.90 23.83 22.74
N THR A 670 0.58 23.87 22.55
CA THR A 670 -0.14 25.08 22.13
C THR A 670 -0.04 26.20 23.17
N SER A 671 0.21 25.87 24.44
CA SER A 671 0.42 26.85 25.51
C SER A 671 1.71 27.66 25.36
N ASP A 672 2.66 27.18 24.55
CA ASP A 672 3.96 27.82 24.34
C ASP A 672 4.00 28.64 23.07
N ASN A 673 3.51 28.07 21.98
CA ASN A 673 3.34 28.75 20.71
C ASN A 673 2.10 28.19 20.00
N LYS A 674 1.58 28.89 19.00
CA LYS A 674 0.40 28.42 18.25
C LYS A 674 0.61 27.15 17.40
N TRP A 675 1.83 26.61 17.33
CA TRP A 675 2.23 25.53 16.42
C TRP A 675 2.27 24.14 17.08
N GLY A 676 1.96 24.03 18.38
CA GLY A 676 1.88 22.75 19.08
C GLY A 676 0.83 21.80 18.49
N GLY A 677 1.01 20.49 18.72
CA GLY A 677 0.02 19.48 18.33
C GLY A 677 -1.24 19.61 19.19
N ASN A 678 -2.43 19.47 18.61
CA ASN A 678 -3.68 19.76 19.32
C ASN A 678 -4.71 18.62 19.19
N PRO A 679 -5.63 18.49 20.17
CA PRO A 679 -6.76 17.57 20.05
C PRO A 679 -7.77 18.10 19.02
N GLY A 680 -8.22 17.26 18.11
CA GLY A 680 -9.28 17.59 17.14
C GLY A 680 -10.63 17.01 17.59
N ARG A 681 -11.70 17.81 17.48
CA ARG A 681 -13.06 17.34 17.75
C ARG A 681 -13.52 16.31 16.72
N SER A 682 -13.06 16.44 15.48
CA SER A 682 -13.35 15.51 14.40
C SER A 682 -12.04 14.90 13.88
N HIS A 683 -11.97 13.58 13.84
CA HIS A 683 -10.83 12.83 13.33
C HIS A 683 -10.78 12.94 11.80
N ASN A 684 -9.57 12.93 11.20
CA ASN A 684 -9.42 12.95 9.74
C ASN A 684 -10.09 11.77 9.02
N LEU A 685 -10.28 10.66 9.73
CA LEU A 685 -10.93 9.46 9.19
C LEU A 685 -12.46 9.56 9.21
N GLY A 686 -13.02 10.60 9.85
CA GLY A 686 -14.45 10.71 10.11
C GLY A 686 -14.93 9.65 11.10
N LEU A 687 -16.24 9.51 11.19
CA LEU A 687 -16.94 8.52 12.03
C LEU A 687 -18.17 8.02 11.24
N MET A 688 -18.54 6.74 11.38
CA MET A 688 -19.79 6.27 10.79
C MET A 688 -21.01 6.73 11.63
N PRO A 689 -22.15 7.11 11.01
CA PRO A 689 -22.35 7.26 9.57
C PRO A 689 -21.69 8.55 9.04
N TRP A 690 -21.03 8.44 7.89
CA TRP A 690 -20.15 9.48 7.34
C TRP A 690 -20.86 10.65 6.66
N ASN A 691 -22.19 10.58 6.52
CA ASN A 691 -23.01 11.61 5.87
C ASN A 691 -23.67 12.57 6.86
N GLU A 692 -23.19 12.61 8.12
CA GLU A 692 -23.68 13.49 9.17
C GLU A 692 -22.64 14.56 9.53
N ALA A 693 -23.13 15.72 9.97
CA ALA A 693 -22.30 16.80 10.51
C ALA A 693 -21.40 16.31 11.66
N GLY A 694 -20.14 16.75 11.65
CA GLY A 694 -19.10 16.37 12.61
C GLY A 694 -18.41 15.03 12.31
N LYS A 695 -18.90 14.26 11.33
CA LYS A 695 -18.49 12.87 11.08
C LYS A 695 -17.92 12.61 9.67
N VAL A 696 -17.97 13.58 8.78
CA VAL A 696 -17.52 13.45 7.39
C VAL A 696 -15.99 13.35 7.32
N PRO A 697 -15.43 12.29 6.69
CA PRO A 697 -13.98 12.10 6.59
C PRO A 697 -13.27 13.32 6.00
N SER A 698 -12.20 13.76 6.66
CA SER A 698 -11.43 14.99 6.41
C SER A 698 -12.21 16.31 6.51
N LEU A 699 -13.43 16.38 5.98
CA LEU A 699 -14.20 17.62 5.84
C LEU A 699 -14.71 18.14 7.19
N SER A 700 -15.17 17.26 8.08
CA SER A 700 -15.58 17.69 9.42
C SER A 700 -14.39 18.15 10.26
N HIS A 701 -13.23 17.52 10.11
CA HIS A 701 -11.99 18.02 10.73
C HIS A 701 -11.64 19.42 10.22
N TRP A 702 -11.76 19.65 8.91
CA TRP A 702 -11.56 20.99 8.35
C TRP A 702 -12.56 22.00 8.88
N GLN A 703 -13.84 21.64 8.99
CA GLN A 703 -14.90 22.51 9.50
C GLN A 703 -14.72 22.85 11.00
N MET A 704 -14.34 21.87 11.82
CA MET A 704 -14.36 21.97 13.28
C MET A 704 -13.01 22.34 13.91
N ASP A 705 -11.90 22.06 13.24
CA ASP A 705 -10.55 22.16 13.82
C ASP A 705 -9.58 22.98 12.95
N VAL A 706 -9.51 22.74 11.64
CA VAL A 706 -8.54 23.45 10.76
C VAL A 706 -8.99 24.88 10.45
N THR A 707 -10.24 25.06 10.03
CA THR A 707 -10.74 26.39 9.62
C THR A 707 -10.79 27.41 10.78
N PRO A 708 -11.20 27.03 12.00
CA PRO A 708 -11.14 27.92 13.15
C PRO A 708 -9.72 28.42 13.47
N PHE A 709 -8.69 27.60 13.25
CA PHE A 709 -7.30 28.02 13.40
C PHE A 709 -6.95 29.19 12.48
N TYR A 710 -7.53 29.25 11.27
CA TYR A 710 -7.36 30.40 10.38
C TYR A 710 -7.96 31.68 10.98
N THR A 711 -9.24 31.64 11.35
CA THR A 711 -9.95 32.83 11.84
C THR A 711 -9.48 33.30 13.21
N CYS A 712 -9.06 32.37 14.08
CA CYS A 712 -8.66 32.68 15.45
C CYS A 712 -7.16 32.97 15.58
N CYS A 713 -6.28 32.35 14.78
CA CYS A 713 -4.82 32.41 15.01
C CYS A 713 -3.94 32.73 13.79
N LEU A 714 -4.29 32.34 12.56
CA LEU A 714 -3.45 32.67 11.38
C LEU A 714 -3.76 34.05 10.81
N TRP A 715 -5.03 34.45 10.79
CA TRP A 715 -5.48 35.76 10.29
C TRP A 715 -5.58 36.84 11.38
N GLN A 716 -5.12 36.50 12.59
CA GLN A 716 -5.02 37.39 13.74
C GLN A 716 -3.63 37.28 14.36
N ASP A 717 -3.30 38.20 15.26
CA ASP A 717 -2.05 38.14 16.03
C ASP A 717 -2.07 36.96 17.02
N GLU A 718 -0.91 36.35 17.27
CA GLU A 718 -0.79 35.24 18.21
C GLU A 718 -1.20 35.61 19.65
N THR A 719 -1.05 36.88 20.01
CA THR A 719 -1.42 37.45 21.32
C THR A 719 -2.86 37.98 21.39
N SER A 720 -3.64 37.78 20.31
CA SER A 720 -5.07 38.10 20.31
C SER A 720 -5.83 37.25 21.35
N GLU A 721 -6.87 37.83 21.94
CA GLU A 721 -7.76 37.13 22.89
C GLU A 721 -8.36 35.86 22.25
N ASP A 722 -8.70 35.95 20.96
CA ASP A 722 -9.24 34.85 20.16
C ASP A 722 -8.28 33.67 20.04
N CYS A 723 -7.01 33.93 19.69
CA CYS A 723 -6.00 32.88 19.58
C CYS A 723 -5.65 32.29 20.95
N GLU A 724 -5.66 33.10 22.01
CA GLU A 724 -5.47 32.62 23.38
C GLU A 724 -6.61 31.66 23.79
N ILE A 725 -7.88 32.03 23.58
CA ILE A 725 -9.02 31.14 23.88
C ILE A 725 -8.91 29.84 23.07
N TYR A 726 -8.56 29.93 21.78
CA TYR A 726 -8.33 28.75 20.96
C TYR A 726 -7.26 27.82 21.57
N ARG A 727 -6.08 28.37 21.90
CA ARG A 727 -4.90 27.61 22.34
C ARG A 727 -4.97 27.08 23.77
N PHE A 728 -5.62 27.81 24.67
CA PHE A 728 -5.63 27.50 26.11
C PHE A 728 -6.96 26.89 26.60
N GLU A 729 -8.07 27.16 25.93
CA GLU A 729 -9.40 26.70 26.36
C GLU A 729 -9.99 25.64 25.43
N ARG A 730 -9.88 25.82 24.11
CA ARG A 730 -10.65 25.03 23.12
C ARG A 730 -9.88 23.88 22.48
N ARG A 731 -8.61 24.11 22.14
CA ARG A 731 -7.71 23.17 21.44
C ARG A 731 -6.35 23.12 22.15
N ALA A 732 -6.40 23.09 23.48
CA ALA A 732 -5.22 22.96 24.31
C ALA A 732 -4.55 21.59 24.11
N SER A 733 -3.25 21.60 23.81
CA SER A 733 -2.45 20.38 23.76
C SER A 733 -2.57 19.61 25.07
N GLN A 734 -2.71 18.28 24.96
CA GLN A 734 -2.54 17.41 26.11
C GLN A 734 -1.04 17.32 26.43
N ASP A 735 -0.68 17.50 27.69
CA ASP A 735 0.68 17.19 28.12
C ASP A 735 0.87 15.67 28.21
N CYS A 736 2.07 15.24 28.58
CA CYS A 736 2.37 13.82 28.69
C CYS A 736 2.21 13.25 30.11
N VAL A 737 1.61 13.99 31.04
CA VAL A 737 1.45 13.53 32.42
C VAL A 737 0.49 12.35 32.44
N GLY A 738 0.94 11.22 32.98
CA GLY A 738 0.16 9.99 33.02
C GLY A 738 0.21 9.15 31.75
N TYR A 739 1.01 9.53 30.73
CA TYR A 739 1.28 8.64 29.60
C TYR A 739 1.92 7.33 30.08
N GLN A 740 1.37 6.21 29.63
CA GLN A 740 1.86 4.88 29.92
C GLN A 740 2.29 4.18 28.62
N PRO A 741 3.59 3.85 28.47
CA PRO A 741 4.06 3.12 27.29
C PRO A 741 3.45 1.71 27.24
N PRO A 742 3.18 1.17 26.03
CA PRO A 742 2.72 -0.21 25.90
C PRO A 742 3.78 -1.22 26.31
N GLY A 743 3.35 -2.43 26.68
CA GLY A 743 4.21 -3.62 26.75
C GLY A 743 4.53 -4.13 25.35
N ALA A 744 5.74 -4.67 25.15
CA ALA A 744 6.17 -5.21 23.87
C ALA A 744 6.72 -6.63 24.00
N ALA A 745 6.36 -7.48 23.04
CA ALA A 745 6.89 -8.83 22.86
C ALA A 745 7.26 -9.06 21.39
N ALA A 746 8.18 -9.99 21.11
CA ALA A 746 8.71 -10.19 19.76
C ALA A 746 9.03 -11.66 19.47
N VAL A 747 8.91 -12.02 18.19
CA VAL A 747 9.40 -13.27 17.60
C VAL A 747 10.32 -12.94 16.42
N PHE A 748 11.46 -13.63 16.34
CA PHE A 748 12.52 -13.39 15.34
C PHE A 748 13.45 -14.60 15.23
N GLY A 749 14.31 -14.68 14.21
CA GLY A 749 15.24 -15.82 14.05
C GLY A 749 14.52 -17.15 13.81
N ASP A 750 15.02 -18.27 14.33
CA ASP A 750 14.49 -19.61 14.08
C ASP A 750 13.66 -20.27 15.22
N PRO A 751 12.39 -19.90 15.33
CA PRO A 751 12.05 -18.67 16.01
C PRO A 751 12.48 -18.67 17.49
N HIS A 752 13.06 -17.54 17.88
CA HIS A 752 13.27 -17.11 19.25
C HIS A 752 12.17 -16.15 19.68
N PHE A 753 11.83 -16.22 20.96
CA PHE A 753 10.79 -15.42 21.59
C PHE A 753 11.38 -14.48 22.63
N TYR A 754 10.81 -13.28 22.72
CA TYR A 754 11.04 -12.31 23.77
C TYR A 754 9.67 -11.91 24.33
N THR A 755 9.31 -12.38 25.53
CA THR A 755 7.98 -12.21 26.12
C THR A 755 7.74 -10.78 26.64
N PHE A 756 6.51 -10.51 27.07
CA PHE A 756 6.18 -9.23 27.71
C PHE A 756 6.95 -9.02 29.02
N ASP A 757 7.32 -10.09 29.73
CA ASP A 757 8.06 -10.07 31.01
C ASP A 757 9.57 -10.32 30.88
N ASN A 758 10.10 -10.18 29.66
CA ASN A 758 11.54 -10.29 29.32
C ASN A 758 12.11 -11.71 29.37
N MET A 759 11.26 -12.75 29.36
CA MET A 759 11.72 -14.12 29.16
C MET A 759 12.17 -14.31 27.71
N THR A 760 13.31 -14.99 27.54
CA THR A 760 13.85 -15.32 26.21
C THR A 760 14.05 -16.81 26.06
N TYR A 761 13.50 -17.40 25.01
CA TYR A 761 13.62 -18.83 24.74
C TYR A 761 13.51 -19.15 23.24
N THR A 762 13.90 -20.36 22.85
CA THR A 762 13.79 -20.88 21.48
C THR A 762 12.68 -21.92 21.40
N PHE A 763 11.83 -21.85 20.38
CA PHE A 763 10.80 -22.86 20.15
C PHE A 763 10.62 -23.15 18.65
N ASN A 764 11.08 -24.31 18.19
CA ASN A 764 10.99 -24.70 16.79
C ASN A 764 9.86 -25.70 16.53
N GLY A 765 8.62 -25.22 16.49
CA GLY A 765 7.44 -26.02 16.11
C GLY A 765 7.01 -25.74 14.67
N LYS A 766 6.62 -26.78 13.91
CA LYS A 766 6.10 -26.64 12.54
C LYS A 766 4.56 -26.68 12.56
N GLY A 767 3.93 -25.57 12.14
CA GLY A 767 2.48 -25.40 12.19
C GLY A 767 2.03 -23.96 12.48
N GLU A 768 0.77 -23.81 12.86
CA GLU A 768 0.15 -22.53 13.24
C GLU A 768 -0.03 -22.48 14.77
N PHE A 769 0.36 -21.36 15.39
CA PHE A 769 0.43 -21.23 16.85
C PHE A 769 -0.11 -19.89 17.34
N VAL A 770 -0.63 -19.87 18.58
CA VAL A 770 -1.06 -18.65 19.27
C VAL A 770 0.16 -17.89 19.82
N LEU A 771 0.42 -16.69 19.30
CA LEU A 771 1.42 -15.78 19.88
C LEU A 771 0.88 -15.13 21.16
N VAL A 772 -0.30 -14.52 21.06
CA VAL A 772 -1.00 -13.96 22.21
C VAL A 772 -2.51 -14.04 22.00
N ARG A 773 -3.21 -14.46 23.06
CA ARG A 773 -4.66 -14.47 23.18
C ARG A 773 -5.06 -13.77 24.46
N ALA A 774 -6.06 -12.91 24.38
CA ALA A 774 -6.79 -12.37 25.51
C ALA A 774 -8.28 -12.56 25.23
N ASP A 775 -8.98 -13.29 26.09
CA ASP A 775 -10.43 -13.55 25.95
C ASP A 775 -11.12 -13.23 27.27
N THR A 776 -11.31 -11.94 27.51
CA THR A 776 -11.96 -11.40 28.71
C THR A 776 -13.18 -10.55 28.33
N VAL A 777 -13.96 -10.15 29.33
CA VAL A 777 -15.08 -9.22 29.12
C VAL A 777 -14.62 -7.87 28.56
N ARG A 778 -13.36 -7.48 28.84
CA ARG A 778 -12.80 -6.19 28.40
C ARG A 778 -12.07 -6.28 27.07
N HIS A 779 -11.33 -7.36 26.85
CA HIS A 779 -10.44 -7.51 25.71
C HIS A 779 -10.62 -8.86 25.04
N LYS A 780 -10.75 -8.85 23.72
CA LYS A 780 -10.83 -10.03 22.86
C LYS A 780 -9.82 -9.89 21.73
N LEU A 781 -8.61 -10.39 21.92
CA LEU A 781 -7.51 -10.27 20.96
C LEU A 781 -6.95 -11.65 20.67
N ASP A 782 -6.78 -11.96 19.39
CA ASP A 782 -6.11 -13.16 18.91
C ASP A 782 -5.01 -12.76 17.92
N VAL A 783 -3.77 -13.12 18.23
CA VAL A 783 -2.61 -12.98 17.33
C VAL A 783 -1.95 -14.35 17.19
N GLN A 784 -1.83 -14.81 15.95
CA GLN A 784 -1.32 -16.13 15.59
C GLN A 784 -0.14 -16.01 14.62
N ALA A 785 0.74 -16.99 14.63
CA ALA A 785 1.89 -17.11 13.74
C ALA A 785 1.93 -18.47 13.04
N ARG A 786 2.41 -18.50 11.81
CA ARG A 786 2.72 -19.72 11.06
C ARG A 786 4.23 -19.89 10.99
N PHE A 787 4.69 -21.08 11.36
CA PHE A 787 6.09 -21.49 11.28
C PHE A 787 6.24 -22.68 10.33
N GLU A 788 7.13 -22.53 9.36
CA GLU A 788 7.45 -23.57 8.36
C GLU A 788 8.92 -23.97 8.45
N ALA A 789 9.26 -25.16 7.96
CA ALA A 789 10.64 -25.64 7.98
C ALA A 789 11.56 -24.77 7.11
N ILE A 790 12.77 -24.49 7.60
CA ILE A 790 13.80 -23.77 6.84
C ILE A 790 14.24 -24.66 5.65
N PRO A 791 14.58 -24.08 4.48
CA PRO A 791 15.16 -24.84 3.38
C PRO A 791 16.40 -25.63 3.78
N ASN A 792 16.67 -26.72 3.07
CA ASN A 792 17.86 -27.54 3.29
C ASN A 792 19.14 -26.69 3.21
N ASN A 793 20.06 -26.92 4.15
CA ASN A 793 21.40 -26.36 4.13
C ASN A 793 22.32 -27.25 3.28
N VAL A 794 23.60 -26.86 3.16
CA VAL A 794 24.61 -27.60 2.36
C VAL A 794 24.86 -29.05 2.83
N TYR A 795 24.43 -29.44 4.03
CA TYR A 795 24.56 -30.80 4.59
C TYR A 795 23.21 -31.55 4.69
N GLY A 796 22.11 -30.97 4.19
CA GLY A 796 20.79 -31.61 4.19
C GLY A 796 19.73 -30.81 4.93
N THR A 797 18.76 -31.49 5.53
CA THR A 797 17.61 -30.87 6.20
C THR A 797 18.03 -30.08 7.43
N ALA A 798 17.76 -28.77 7.45
CA ALA A 798 17.91 -27.95 8.63
C ALA A 798 16.74 -28.25 9.59
N ARG A 799 17.06 -28.70 10.81
CA ARG A 799 16.07 -29.05 11.85
C ARG A 799 15.60 -27.82 12.63
N ALA A 800 15.16 -26.79 11.90
CA ALA A 800 14.63 -25.54 12.42
C ALA A 800 13.49 -25.00 11.54
N THR A 801 12.75 -24.04 12.11
CA THR A 801 11.57 -23.42 11.51
C THR A 801 11.74 -21.90 11.44
N VAL A 802 10.97 -21.25 10.58
CA VAL A 802 10.99 -19.78 10.40
C VAL A 802 9.58 -19.24 10.35
N LEU A 803 9.39 -18.00 10.82
CA LEU A 803 8.13 -17.29 10.69
C LEU A 803 7.81 -16.99 9.22
N THR A 804 6.66 -17.45 8.73
CA THR A 804 6.21 -17.21 7.35
C THR A 804 4.94 -16.38 7.25
N ALA A 805 4.10 -16.38 8.29
CA ALA A 805 2.89 -15.56 8.32
C ALA A 805 2.47 -15.17 9.74
N VAL A 806 1.76 -14.06 9.86
CA VAL A 806 1.12 -13.56 11.08
C VAL A 806 -0.31 -13.19 10.76
N ALA A 807 -1.26 -13.65 11.58
CA ALA A 807 -2.67 -13.29 11.46
C ALA A 807 -3.18 -12.72 12.78
N ALA A 808 -4.01 -11.68 12.72
CA ALA A 808 -4.52 -11.00 13.91
C ALA A 808 -5.99 -10.59 13.75
N GLN A 809 -6.73 -10.67 14.85
CA GLN A 809 -8.12 -10.25 14.97
C GLN A 809 -8.41 -9.70 16.37
N GLU A 810 -9.23 -8.64 16.46
CA GLU A 810 -9.74 -8.12 17.72
C GLU A 810 -11.27 -8.04 17.69
N ASN A 811 -11.92 -8.61 18.70
CA ASN A 811 -13.36 -8.52 18.93
C ASN A 811 -14.18 -8.95 17.69
N THR A 812 -14.70 -8.00 16.92
CA THR A 812 -15.49 -8.23 15.69
C THR A 812 -14.86 -7.58 14.46
N SER A 813 -13.56 -7.26 14.55
CA SER A 813 -12.79 -6.74 13.42
C SER A 813 -12.61 -7.78 12.33
N VAL A 814 -12.29 -7.31 11.12
CA VAL A 814 -11.85 -8.21 10.05
C VAL A 814 -10.49 -8.81 10.40
N VAL A 815 -10.25 -10.02 9.89
CA VAL A 815 -8.96 -10.69 10.04
C VAL A 815 -7.95 -10.05 9.09
N VAL A 816 -6.77 -9.75 9.62
CA VAL A 816 -5.62 -9.29 8.84
C VAL A 816 -4.53 -10.35 8.92
N GLU A 817 -4.12 -10.87 7.77
CA GLU A 817 -2.99 -11.76 7.60
C GLU A 817 -1.87 -11.04 6.84
N VAL A 818 -0.64 -11.17 7.32
CA VAL A 818 0.56 -10.71 6.64
C VAL A 818 1.48 -11.91 6.49
N ARG A 819 1.87 -12.23 5.25
CA ARG A 819 2.73 -13.39 4.96
C ARG A 819 3.88 -13.03 4.03
N ILE A 820 4.99 -13.75 4.17
CA ILE A 820 6.15 -13.57 3.31
C ILE A 820 5.86 -14.01 1.89
N ARG A 821 6.25 -13.21 0.89
CA ARG A 821 6.12 -13.63 -0.52
C ARG A 821 7.20 -14.65 -0.86
N PRO A 822 6.95 -15.59 -1.79
CA PRO A 822 7.99 -16.48 -2.28
C PRO A 822 9.18 -15.68 -2.85
N PRO A 823 10.43 -16.18 -2.71
CA PRO A 823 11.65 -15.47 -3.11
C PRO A 823 11.64 -14.81 -4.50
N TYR A 824 11.00 -15.47 -5.46
CA TYR A 824 10.93 -15.07 -6.87
C TYR A 824 9.78 -14.08 -7.16
N ALA A 825 8.88 -13.82 -6.19
CA ALA A 825 7.84 -12.79 -6.21
C ALA A 825 8.18 -11.52 -5.39
N GLN A 826 9.38 -11.48 -4.79
CA GLN A 826 9.80 -10.39 -3.89
C GLN A 826 10.44 -9.17 -4.59
N TRP A 827 10.43 -9.13 -5.93
CA TRP A 827 11.10 -8.06 -6.68
C TRP A 827 10.39 -6.70 -6.54
N ARG A 828 9.06 -6.70 -6.36
CA ARG A 828 8.24 -5.48 -6.17
C ARG A 828 7.78 -5.32 -4.71
N TYR A 829 7.11 -6.34 -4.19
CA TYR A 829 6.55 -6.35 -2.83
C TYR A 829 7.17 -7.50 -2.02
N ARG A 830 7.55 -7.22 -0.78
CA ARG A 830 8.19 -8.21 0.10
C ARG A 830 7.17 -9.08 0.85
N LEU A 831 6.06 -8.48 1.27
CA LEU A 831 4.99 -9.12 2.02
C LEU A 831 3.67 -9.09 1.22
N ASP A 832 2.89 -10.16 1.32
CA ASP A 832 1.48 -10.15 0.96
C ASP A 832 0.66 -9.72 2.19
N VAL A 833 -0.19 -8.70 2.04
CA VAL A 833 -1.15 -8.28 3.07
C VAL A 833 -2.54 -8.70 2.61
N ILE A 834 -3.19 -9.57 3.39
CA ILE A 834 -4.49 -10.15 3.10
C ILE A 834 -5.46 -9.67 4.18
N VAL A 835 -6.49 -8.94 3.77
CA VAL A 835 -7.55 -8.44 4.66
C VAL A 835 -8.88 -8.97 4.16
N ASP A 836 -9.63 -9.66 5.01
CA ASP A 836 -10.91 -10.28 4.63
C ASP A 836 -10.78 -11.15 3.37
N GLN A 837 -9.73 -11.98 3.33
CA GLN A 837 -9.40 -12.89 2.21
C GLN A 837 -9.06 -12.19 0.88
N ARG A 838 -8.74 -10.89 0.91
CA ARG A 838 -8.35 -10.10 -0.27
C ARG A 838 -6.95 -9.52 -0.12
N TYR A 839 -6.15 -9.61 -1.17
CA TYR A 839 -4.86 -8.94 -1.27
C TYR A 839 -5.01 -7.42 -1.32
N VAL A 840 -4.27 -6.73 -0.47
CA VAL A 840 -4.24 -5.26 -0.33
C VAL A 840 -2.83 -4.75 -0.57
N TYR A 841 -2.72 -3.64 -1.30
CA TYR A 841 -1.46 -3.00 -1.66
C TYR A 841 -1.40 -1.57 -1.10
N PHE A 842 -0.19 -1.13 -0.75
CA PHE A 842 0.10 0.15 -0.08
C PHE A 842 1.10 0.99 -0.89
N ASP A 843 1.02 0.91 -2.21
CA ASP A 843 2.00 1.49 -3.15
C ASP A 843 1.71 2.94 -3.54
N THR A 844 0.58 3.51 -3.11
CA THR A 844 0.23 4.91 -3.33
C THR A 844 0.09 5.67 -2.02
N PHE A 845 0.34 6.99 -2.06
CA PHE A 845 0.22 7.86 -0.90
C PHE A 845 -1.16 7.76 -0.22
N SER A 846 -2.23 7.74 -1.01
CA SER A 846 -3.62 7.61 -0.54
C SER A 846 -3.94 6.27 0.14
N ARG A 847 -3.08 5.26 -0.04
CA ARG A 847 -3.26 3.89 0.43
C ARG A 847 -2.24 3.47 1.48
N HIS A 848 -1.32 4.35 1.90
CA HIS A 848 -0.37 4.04 2.97
C HIS A 848 -1.05 3.77 4.32
N VAL A 849 -2.22 4.36 4.56
CA VAL A 849 -3.10 4.03 5.69
C VAL A 849 -4.44 3.61 5.11
N GLN A 850 -4.87 2.40 5.44
CA GLN A 850 -6.16 1.85 5.03
C GLN A 850 -6.94 1.41 6.26
N ASN A 851 -8.20 1.82 6.30
CA ASN A 851 -9.10 1.53 7.41
C ASN A 851 -10.09 0.45 6.99
N PHE A 852 -10.26 -0.53 7.85
CA PHE A 852 -11.22 -1.61 7.71
C PHE A 852 -12.09 -1.66 8.96
N LYS A 853 -13.09 -2.53 8.96
CA LYS A 853 -13.98 -2.69 10.11
C LYS A 853 -13.16 -3.13 11.34
N GLY A 854 -13.06 -2.24 12.33
CA GLY A 854 -12.42 -2.48 13.62
C GLY A 854 -10.89 -2.55 13.61
N VAL A 855 -10.23 -2.25 12.48
CA VAL A 855 -8.77 -2.34 12.34
C VAL A 855 -8.25 -1.34 11.30
N THR A 856 -7.10 -0.74 11.58
CA THR A 856 -6.36 0.11 10.65
C THR A 856 -5.05 -0.56 10.31
N VAL A 857 -4.72 -0.66 9.03
CA VAL A 857 -3.45 -1.21 8.56
C VAL A 857 -2.70 -0.11 7.84
N TYR A 858 -1.41 0.02 8.13
CA TYR A 858 -0.58 1.02 7.46
C TYR A 858 0.85 0.55 7.20
N THR A 859 1.49 1.19 6.23
CA THR A 859 2.93 1.08 5.99
C THR A 859 3.58 2.45 6.18
N PRO A 860 4.78 2.53 6.77
CA PRO A 860 5.50 3.80 6.87
C PRO A 860 5.75 4.43 5.49
N THR A 861 5.66 5.75 5.38
CA THR A 861 5.84 6.54 4.15
C THR A 861 7.18 6.31 3.45
N SER A 862 8.24 6.01 4.20
CA SER A 862 9.56 5.71 3.66
C SER A 862 9.67 4.34 2.98
N ILE A 863 8.65 3.48 3.09
CA ILE A 863 8.68 2.09 2.64
C ILE A 863 7.64 1.87 1.53
N LEU A 864 8.12 1.74 0.29
CA LEU A 864 7.27 1.49 -0.90
C LEU A 864 7.16 0.01 -1.29
N ASN A 865 8.06 -0.84 -0.81
CA ASN A 865 8.14 -2.27 -1.17
C ASN A 865 7.33 -3.19 -0.22
N GLN A 866 6.50 -2.61 0.65
CA GLN A 866 5.69 -3.34 1.64
C GLN A 866 6.51 -4.29 2.54
N SER A 867 7.76 -3.94 2.88
CA SER A 867 8.57 -4.75 3.80
C SER A 867 8.25 -4.50 5.29
N HIS A 868 7.39 -3.53 5.60
CA HIS A 868 7.01 -3.18 6.95
C HIS A 868 5.51 -2.84 6.98
N VAL A 869 4.75 -3.63 7.72
CA VAL A 869 3.29 -3.50 7.88
C VAL A 869 2.95 -3.41 9.36
N VAL A 870 2.08 -2.46 9.73
CA VAL A 870 1.58 -2.28 11.09
C VAL A 870 0.06 -2.43 11.11
N ILE A 871 -0.45 -3.22 12.04
CA ILE A 871 -1.88 -3.49 12.27
C ILE A 871 -2.26 -2.84 13.60
N MET A 872 -3.25 -1.95 13.59
CA MET A 872 -3.72 -1.20 14.77
C MET A 872 -5.18 -1.55 15.08
N PHE A 873 -5.45 -1.91 16.33
CA PHE A 873 -6.79 -2.25 16.81
C PHE A 873 -7.39 -1.18 17.73
N GLN A 874 -8.72 -1.21 17.91
CA GLN A 874 -9.47 -0.21 18.67
C GLN A 874 -9.11 -0.15 20.15
N SER A 875 -8.66 -1.26 20.74
CA SER A 875 -8.16 -1.28 22.12
C SER A 875 -6.86 -0.50 22.34
N GLY A 876 -6.15 -0.15 21.26
CA GLY A 876 -4.77 0.32 21.31
C GLY A 876 -3.73 -0.80 21.22
N ALA A 877 -4.13 -2.04 20.95
CA ALA A 877 -3.21 -3.13 20.60
C ALA A 877 -2.64 -2.93 19.18
N GLY A 878 -1.35 -3.19 19.01
CA GLY A 878 -0.65 -3.08 17.73
C GLY A 878 0.15 -4.33 17.41
N VAL A 879 0.20 -4.71 16.13
CA VAL A 879 1.06 -5.78 15.61
C VAL A 879 1.94 -5.21 14.50
N GLU A 880 3.25 -5.31 14.67
CA GLU A 880 4.24 -4.88 13.68
C GLU A 880 4.86 -6.12 13.02
N VAL A 881 4.89 -6.13 11.69
CA VAL A 881 5.47 -7.20 10.89
C VAL A 881 6.51 -6.60 9.96
N VAL A 882 7.76 -7.07 10.09
CA VAL A 882 8.91 -6.56 9.34
C VAL A 882 9.57 -7.71 8.61
N GLU A 883 9.84 -7.49 7.33
CA GLU A 883 10.64 -8.36 6.48
C GLU A 883 11.96 -7.65 6.13
N ASN A 884 13.07 -8.37 6.30
CA ASN A 884 14.37 -7.94 5.83
C ASN A 884 15.12 -9.12 5.21
N ASN A 885 15.33 -9.05 3.89
CA ASN A 885 16.08 -10.04 3.12
C ASN A 885 15.68 -11.50 3.42
N ARG A 886 14.39 -11.78 3.35
CA ARG A 886 13.70 -13.06 3.60
C ARG A 886 13.57 -13.48 5.06
N HIS A 887 13.92 -12.61 6.00
CA HIS A 887 13.74 -12.86 7.42
C HIS A 887 12.55 -12.04 7.89
N MET A 888 11.55 -12.71 8.41
CA MET A 888 10.34 -12.09 8.96
C MET A 888 10.46 -12.06 10.48
N SER A 889 10.16 -10.90 11.07
CA SER A 889 9.99 -10.75 12.52
C SER A 889 8.64 -10.11 12.78
N ALA A 890 8.03 -10.48 13.90
CA ALA A 890 6.77 -9.90 14.34
C ALA A 890 6.86 -9.43 15.79
N ARG A 891 6.20 -8.30 16.08
CA ARG A 891 6.14 -7.70 17.41
C ARG A 891 4.72 -7.34 17.75
N VAL A 892 4.39 -7.48 19.03
CA VAL A 892 3.07 -7.12 19.54
C VAL A 892 3.22 -6.10 20.64
N TYR A 893 2.45 -5.02 20.53
CA TYR A 893 2.40 -3.89 21.46
C TYR A 893 1.04 -3.88 22.14
N LEU A 894 1.00 -3.99 23.47
CA LEU A 894 -0.25 -4.03 24.23
C LEU A 894 -0.32 -2.89 25.26
N PRO A 895 -1.44 -2.18 25.36
CA PRO A 895 -1.64 -1.19 26.42
C PRO A 895 -1.78 -1.87 27.79
N LEU A 896 -1.42 -1.17 28.87
CA LEU A 896 -1.41 -1.70 30.24
C LEU A 896 -2.74 -2.36 30.68
N SER A 897 -3.86 -2.02 30.04
CA SER A 897 -5.15 -2.66 30.27
C SER A 897 -5.19 -4.17 29.97
N TYR A 898 -4.22 -4.71 29.21
CA TYR A 898 -4.06 -6.15 28.93
C TYR A 898 -3.26 -6.91 30.00
N MET A 899 -2.67 -6.21 30.97
CA MET A 899 -1.89 -6.85 32.03
C MET A 899 -2.76 -7.88 32.79
N ASN A 900 -2.17 -9.03 33.10
CA ASN A 900 -2.77 -10.22 33.71
C ASN A 900 -3.93 -10.84 32.91
N GLN A 901 -4.02 -10.59 31.60
CA GLN A 901 -5.10 -11.10 30.74
C GLN A 901 -4.58 -11.82 29.50
N THR A 902 -3.28 -11.81 29.23
CA THR A 902 -2.68 -12.44 28.05
C THR A 902 -2.27 -13.88 28.35
N ARG A 903 -2.34 -14.74 27.33
CA ARG A 903 -1.72 -16.07 27.32
C ARG A 903 -1.24 -16.38 25.92
N GLY A 904 -0.26 -17.28 25.77
CA GLY A 904 0.27 -17.68 24.47
C GLY A 904 1.79 -17.85 24.52
N LEU A 905 2.43 -17.92 23.36
CA LEU A 905 3.89 -17.99 23.27
C LEU A 905 4.58 -16.70 23.78
N PHE A 906 3.90 -15.55 23.83
CA PHE A 906 4.41 -14.35 24.49
C PHE A 906 4.17 -14.27 25.99
N GLY A 907 3.62 -15.34 26.58
CA GLY A 907 3.47 -15.51 28.01
C GLY A 907 2.28 -14.78 28.64
N ASN A 908 2.22 -14.86 29.98
CA ASN A 908 1.23 -14.19 30.80
C ASN A 908 1.82 -12.86 31.26
N TRP A 909 1.32 -11.74 30.74
CA TRP A 909 1.91 -10.44 31.02
C TRP A 909 1.55 -9.99 32.44
N SER A 910 2.39 -10.34 33.41
CA SER A 910 2.15 -10.19 34.85
C SER A 910 3.27 -9.42 35.57
N MET A 911 4.34 -9.06 34.84
CA MET A 911 5.65 -8.62 35.36
C MET A 911 6.41 -9.72 36.11
N ASP A 912 6.00 -10.98 35.96
CA ASP A 912 6.65 -12.14 36.56
C ASP A 912 7.09 -13.15 35.48
N LEU A 913 8.39 -13.19 35.20
CA LEU A 913 8.96 -14.12 34.22
C LEU A 913 8.77 -15.61 34.60
N TYR A 914 8.39 -15.94 35.84
CA TYR A 914 8.19 -17.32 36.29
C TYR A 914 6.82 -17.91 35.88
N ASP A 915 5.87 -17.09 35.45
CA ASP A 915 4.55 -17.55 35.00
C ASP A 915 4.32 -17.46 33.48
N ASP A 916 5.35 -17.04 32.73
CA ASP A 916 5.32 -16.91 31.27
C ASP A 916 5.01 -18.23 30.54
N PHE A 917 5.30 -19.38 31.16
CA PHE A 917 5.02 -20.70 30.58
C PHE A 917 3.64 -21.26 30.96
N THR A 918 2.67 -20.40 31.27
CA THR A 918 1.27 -20.81 31.53
C THR A 918 0.65 -21.51 30.31
N LEU A 919 -0.01 -22.65 30.54
CA LEU A 919 -0.66 -23.46 29.51
C LEU A 919 -2.01 -22.86 29.04
N PRO A 920 -2.58 -23.33 27.91
CA PRO A 920 -3.84 -22.78 27.38
C PRO A 920 -5.01 -22.80 28.38
N ASP A 921 -5.13 -23.87 29.17
CA ASP A 921 -6.16 -24.02 30.20
C ASP A 921 -5.94 -23.10 31.42
N GLY A 922 -4.77 -22.45 31.51
CA GLY A 922 -4.37 -21.56 32.61
C GLY A 922 -3.60 -22.25 33.72
N THR A 923 -3.26 -23.52 33.57
CA THR A 923 -2.39 -24.21 34.53
C THR A 923 -0.93 -23.81 34.34
N PRO A 924 -0.10 -23.83 35.40
CA PRO A 924 1.33 -23.59 35.28
C PRO A 924 2.00 -24.64 34.37
N GLY A 925 2.85 -24.21 33.45
CA GLY A 925 3.62 -25.12 32.60
C GLY A 925 4.96 -25.56 33.19
N PRO A 926 5.94 -25.96 32.35
CA PRO A 926 7.23 -26.48 32.80
C PRO A 926 8.03 -25.44 33.58
N SER A 927 8.91 -25.91 34.47
CA SER A 927 9.84 -25.05 35.22
C SER A 927 10.77 -24.28 34.28
N LEU A 928 11.23 -23.11 34.73
CA LEU A 928 12.22 -22.28 34.04
C LEU A 928 13.61 -22.93 34.00
N ASP A 929 13.76 -23.94 33.15
CA ASP A 929 15.06 -24.43 32.71
C ASP A 929 15.20 -24.19 31.20
N ILE A 930 15.74 -23.03 30.87
CA ILE A 930 16.00 -22.59 29.49
C ILE A 930 17.04 -23.48 28.80
N ASN A 931 17.76 -24.33 29.56
CA ASN A 931 18.69 -25.31 28.99
C ASN A 931 17.98 -26.59 28.53
N ASN A 932 16.72 -26.79 28.90
CA ASN A 932 15.92 -27.94 28.51
C ASN A 932 14.87 -27.55 27.46
N LEU A 933 15.34 -27.24 26.24
CA LEU A 933 14.47 -26.87 25.13
C LEU A 933 13.49 -27.99 24.74
N GLU A 934 13.83 -29.25 24.98
CA GLU A 934 12.95 -30.40 24.72
C GLU A 934 11.68 -30.37 25.59
N SER A 935 11.85 -30.15 26.90
CA SER A 935 10.73 -30.00 27.82
C SER A 935 9.86 -28.80 27.44
N LEU A 936 10.47 -27.68 27.09
CA LEU A 936 9.77 -26.46 26.68
C LEU A 936 8.97 -26.67 25.39
N HIS A 937 9.56 -27.34 24.40
CA HIS A 937 8.91 -27.65 23.13
C HIS A 937 7.69 -28.56 23.34
N ASN A 938 7.86 -29.69 24.04
CA ASN A 938 6.82 -30.70 24.19
C ASN A 938 5.73 -30.32 25.20
N SER A 939 6.12 -29.70 26.31
CA SER A 939 5.22 -29.44 27.45
C SER A 939 4.54 -28.08 27.38
N PHE A 940 5.10 -27.11 26.64
CA PHE A 940 4.54 -25.75 26.53
C PHE A 940 4.26 -25.35 25.08
N GLY A 941 5.29 -25.24 24.23
CA GLY A 941 5.14 -24.65 22.89
C GLY A 941 4.15 -25.40 21.99
N MET A 942 4.25 -26.73 21.93
CA MET A 942 3.33 -27.56 21.12
C MET A 942 1.87 -27.54 21.61
N LYS A 943 1.63 -27.14 22.86
CA LYS A 943 0.26 -27.00 23.40
C LYS A 943 -0.48 -25.81 22.81
N TRP A 944 0.24 -24.83 22.26
CA TRP A 944 -0.31 -23.63 21.63
C TRP A 944 -0.61 -23.79 20.13
N SER A 945 -0.54 -25.01 19.59
CA SER A 945 -0.92 -25.31 18.21
C SER A 945 -2.41 -25.07 17.96
N VAL A 946 -2.72 -24.46 16.82
CA VAL A 946 -4.07 -24.06 16.40
C VAL A 946 -4.55 -24.94 15.24
N ASP A 947 -5.86 -25.21 15.23
CA ASP A 947 -6.55 -25.95 14.17
C ASP A 947 -7.70 -25.10 13.60
N ASP A 948 -8.23 -25.48 12.44
CA ASP A 948 -9.42 -24.85 11.86
C ASP A 948 -10.66 -25.03 12.74
N LYS A 949 -10.69 -26.09 13.56
CA LYS A 949 -11.73 -26.31 14.57
C LYS A 949 -11.53 -25.39 15.77
N PHE A 950 -12.62 -24.70 16.15
CA PHE A 950 -12.63 -23.82 17.31
C PHE A 950 -12.35 -24.56 18.63
N ASP A 951 -11.36 -24.05 19.36
CA ASP A 951 -11.00 -24.43 20.74
C ASP A 951 -11.26 -23.23 21.68
N PRO A 952 -11.94 -23.40 22.83
CA PRO A 952 -12.21 -22.29 23.76
C PRO A 952 -10.97 -21.59 24.33
N TYR A 953 -9.84 -22.30 24.47
CA TYR A 953 -8.61 -21.79 25.07
C TYR A 953 -7.63 -21.23 24.03
N LYS A 954 -7.71 -21.70 22.78
CA LYS A 954 -6.75 -21.35 21.71
C LYS A 954 -7.37 -20.58 20.54
N GLY A 955 -8.70 -20.62 20.41
CA GLY A 955 -9.41 -20.10 19.25
C GLY A 955 -9.44 -21.08 18.08
N LYS A 956 -9.65 -20.54 16.87
CA LYS A 956 -9.54 -21.25 15.59
C LYS A 956 -8.46 -20.58 14.74
N SER A 957 -7.99 -21.26 13.69
CA SER A 957 -7.05 -20.65 12.74
C SER A 957 -7.65 -19.38 12.11
N LEU A 958 -6.88 -18.30 12.12
CA LEU A 958 -7.21 -17.03 11.48
C LEU A 958 -6.70 -16.95 10.03
N PHE A 959 -5.83 -17.87 9.61
CA PHE A 959 -5.18 -17.79 8.32
C PHE A 959 -6.13 -18.11 7.16
N TYR A 960 -5.93 -17.44 6.03
CA TYR A 960 -6.59 -17.74 4.79
C TYR A 960 -5.87 -18.89 4.07
N HIS A 961 -6.46 -20.08 4.11
CA HIS A 961 -5.93 -21.25 3.42
C HIS A 961 -6.45 -21.30 1.98
N GLU A 962 -5.59 -20.90 1.04
CA GLU A 962 -5.89 -20.97 -0.39
C GLU A 962 -5.93 -22.42 -0.89
N ASN A 963 -6.62 -22.62 -2.01
CA ASN A 963 -6.67 -23.88 -2.74
C ASN A 963 -7.30 -25.04 -1.96
N GLY A 964 -8.09 -24.81 -0.92
CA GLY A 964 -8.69 -25.90 -0.13
C GLY A 964 -7.70 -26.60 0.81
N ARG A 965 -6.55 -25.97 1.09
CA ARG A 965 -5.67 -26.34 2.19
C ARG A 965 -6.36 -26.05 3.54
N SER A 966 -5.80 -26.60 4.60
CA SER A 966 -6.22 -26.44 5.99
C SER A 966 -5.01 -26.16 6.88
N SER A 967 -5.24 -25.83 8.14
CA SER A 967 -4.17 -25.72 9.15
C SER A 967 -3.29 -26.97 9.22
N ASN A 968 -3.87 -28.15 8.97
CA ASN A 968 -3.19 -29.45 8.98
C ASN A 968 -2.13 -29.61 7.88
N PHE A 969 -2.22 -28.87 6.78
CA PHE A 969 -1.18 -28.89 5.74
C PHE A 969 0.16 -28.36 6.27
N PHE A 970 0.11 -27.39 7.19
CA PHE A 970 1.29 -26.75 7.75
C PHE A 970 1.79 -27.43 9.02
N TYR A 971 0.95 -28.23 9.68
CA TYR A 971 1.27 -28.90 10.93
C TYR A 971 2.03 -30.21 10.70
N ASP A 972 3.07 -30.44 11.50
CA ASP A 972 3.86 -31.68 11.47
C ASP A 972 4.26 -32.10 12.87
N ALA A 973 3.54 -33.06 13.44
CA ALA A 973 3.82 -33.61 14.77
C ALA A 973 5.11 -34.44 14.83
N THR A 974 5.66 -34.86 13.68
CA THR A 974 6.87 -35.70 13.62
C THR A 974 8.16 -34.89 13.47
N PHE A 975 8.03 -33.58 13.21
CA PHE A 975 9.17 -32.68 13.11
C PHE A 975 9.89 -32.57 14.45
N GLN A 976 11.15 -33.00 14.50
CA GLN A 976 11.99 -32.87 15.68
C GLN A 976 13.06 -31.80 15.48
N PRO A 977 13.03 -30.69 16.22
CA PRO A 977 14.08 -29.67 16.14
C PRO A 977 15.37 -30.08 16.88
N ILE A 978 16.37 -29.19 16.86
CA ILE A 978 17.55 -29.31 17.72
C ILE A 978 17.21 -28.73 19.10
N PHE A 979 17.52 -29.49 20.17
CA PHE A 979 17.21 -29.09 21.54
C PHE A 979 18.42 -28.54 22.31
N ASP A 980 19.62 -28.59 21.74
CA ASP A 980 20.81 -28.01 22.35
C ASP A 980 20.80 -26.49 22.19
N VAL A 981 20.92 -25.74 23.29
CA VAL A 981 21.04 -24.27 23.27
C VAL A 981 22.29 -23.82 22.49
N LYS A 982 23.35 -24.64 22.49
CA LYS A 982 24.55 -24.48 21.67
C LYS A 982 24.74 -25.73 20.80
N PRO A 983 24.11 -25.80 19.64
CA PRO A 983 24.25 -26.94 18.74
C PRO A 983 25.71 -27.15 18.31
N PRO A 984 26.21 -28.41 18.25
CA PRO A 984 27.54 -28.68 17.75
C PRO A 984 27.64 -28.40 16.24
N LEU A 985 28.75 -27.81 15.79
CA LEU A 985 29.01 -27.59 14.38
C LEU A 985 29.39 -28.92 13.67
N PRO A 986 29.02 -29.10 12.38
CA PRO A 986 29.40 -30.30 11.64
C PRO A 986 30.93 -30.46 11.52
N ALA A 987 31.44 -31.66 11.82
CA ALA A 987 32.89 -31.94 11.87
C ALA A 987 33.65 -31.69 10.55
N ASN A 988 32.96 -31.73 9.41
CA ASN A 988 33.52 -31.47 8.06
C ASN A 988 33.33 -30.04 7.57
N TYR A 989 32.82 -29.11 8.41
CA TYR A 989 32.65 -27.71 8.05
C TYR A 989 33.93 -26.92 8.34
N SER A 990 35.00 -27.23 7.61
CA SER A 990 36.38 -26.78 7.89
C SER A 990 36.64 -25.27 7.69
N SER A 991 35.65 -24.50 7.22
CA SER A 991 35.80 -23.08 6.90
C SER A 991 35.29 -22.12 7.98
N LEU A 992 34.69 -22.62 9.06
CA LEU A 992 34.24 -21.79 10.19
C LEU A 992 35.21 -21.91 11.35
N ASN A 993 36.10 -20.92 11.47
CA ASN A 993 36.77 -20.72 12.75
C ASN A 993 35.68 -20.30 13.76
N SER A 994 35.58 -20.96 14.90
CA SER A 994 34.73 -20.56 16.03
C SER A 994 34.82 -19.05 16.33
N THR A 995 36.00 -18.46 16.10
CA THR A 995 36.26 -17.02 16.20
C THR A 995 35.36 -16.16 15.31
N GLN A 996 34.94 -16.59 14.12
CA GLN A 996 34.02 -15.82 13.27
C GLN A 996 32.59 -15.78 13.82
N ILE A 997 32.14 -16.88 14.43
CA ILE A 997 30.81 -16.94 15.07
C ILE A 997 30.84 -16.05 16.31
N ASP A 998 31.89 -16.15 17.13
CA ASP A 998 32.05 -15.29 18.30
C ASP A 998 32.16 -13.81 17.93
N GLN A 999 32.87 -13.47 16.83
CA GLN A 999 32.93 -12.10 16.30
C GLN A 999 31.57 -11.59 15.81
N THR A 1000 30.74 -12.47 15.23
CA THR A 1000 29.43 -12.08 14.68
C THR A 1000 28.38 -11.98 15.80
N CYS A 1001 28.27 -13.02 16.61
CA CYS A 1001 27.21 -13.17 17.61
C CYS A 1001 27.58 -12.58 18.97
N GLY A 1002 28.85 -12.56 19.35
CA GLY A 1002 29.27 -12.21 20.71
C GLY A 1002 28.62 -13.15 21.72
N ASN A 1003 27.91 -12.59 22.70
CA ASN A 1003 27.28 -13.36 23.79
C ASN A 1003 25.84 -13.80 23.50
N SER A 1004 25.28 -13.50 22.32
CA SER A 1004 23.91 -13.91 21.97
C SER A 1004 23.86 -15.39 21.60
N TYR A 1005 23.21 -16.21 22.43
CA TYR A 1005 23.02 -17.63 22.13
C TYR A 1005 22.05 -17.83 20.97
N GLN A 1006 21.06 -16.94 20.81
CA GLN A 1006 20.10 -16.95 19.71
C GLN A 1006 20.82 -16.87 18.37
N CYS A 1007 21.69 -15.86 18.21
CA CYS A 1007 22.52 -15.72 17.03
C CYS A 1007 23.43 -16.94 16.80
N TYR A 1008 24.02 -17.48 17.87
CA TYR A 1008 24.87 -18.68 17.76
C TYR A 1008 24.05 -19.89 17.26
N TYR A 1009 22.87 -20.11 17.83
CA TYR A 1009 21.97 -21.19 17.49
C TYR A 1009 21.57 -21.09 16.01
N ASP A 1010 21.06 -19.93 15.58
CA ASP A 1010 20.72 -19.65 14.18
C ASP A 1010 21.89 -19.94 13.23
N TYR A 1011 23.11 -19.50 13.59
CA TYR A 1011 24.31 -19.75 12.78
C TYR A 1011 24.57 -21.25 12.68
N ALA A 1012 24.56 -21.96 13.81
CA ALA A 1012 24.91 -23.38 13.86
C ALA A 1012 23.90 -24.26 13.13
N VAL A 1013 22.60 -23.94 13.20
CA VAL A 1013 21.55 -24.75 12.56
C VAL A 1013 21.42 -24.44 11.07
N THR A 1014 21.44 -23.16 10.68
CA THR A 1014 21.26 -22.76 9.28
C THR A 1014 22.56 -22.81 8.48
N LEU A 1015 23.71 -22.78 9.15
CA LEU A 1015 25.05 -22.60 8.55
C LEU A 1015 25.14 -21.32 7.70
N ASN A 1016 24.31 -20.32 8.01
CA ASN A 1016 24.22 -19.07 7.28
C ASN A 1016 24.51 -17.87 8.20
N ARG A 1017 25.66 -17.23 7.97
CA ARG A 1017 26.09 -16.03 8.70
C ARG A 1017 25.06 -14.90 8.66
N GLN A 1018 24.40 -14.70 7.52
CA GLN A 1018 23.48 -13.60 7.35
C GLN A 1018 22.20 -13.80 8.17
N TYR A 1019 21.71 -15.04 8.27
CA TYR A 1019 20.56 -15.40 9.08
C TYR A 1019 20.79 -15.03 10.56
N ALA A 1020 21.94 -15.45 11.10
CA ALA A 1020 22.38 -15.14 12.46
C ALA A 1020 22.51 -13.63 12.74
N ILE A 1021 23.02 -12.85 11.78
CA ILE A 1021 23.12 -11.38 11.90
C ILE A 1021 21.73 -10.75 12.05
N TYR A 1022 20.74 -11.21 11.29
CA TYR A 1022 19.38 -10.66 11.38
C TYR A 1022 18.68 -11.02 12.68
N ALA A 1023 18.86 -12.24 13.20
CA ALA A 1023 18.31 -12.57 14.52
C ALA A 1023 18.93 -11.74 15.64
N LYS A 1024 20.24 -11.50 15.60
CA LYS A 1024 20.90 -10.57 16.52
C LYS A 1024 20.36 -9.14 16.37
N TYR A 1025 20.21 -8.66 15.14
CA TYR A 1025 19.65 -7.34 14.86
C TYR A 1025 18.26 -7.17 15.47
N TYR A 1026 17.35 -8.13 15.26
CA TYR A 1026 15.99 -8.07 15.81
C TYR A 1026 15.95 -8.21 17.33
N LEU A 1027 16.85 -9.01 17.92
CA LEU A 1027 17.03 -9.10 19.37
C LEU A 1027 17.47 -7.74 19.96
N ASP A 1028 18.53 -7.15 19.40
CA ASP A 1028 19.05 -5.86 19.85
C ASP A 1028 17.98 -4.76 19.69
N GLU A 1029 17.18 -4.82 18.63
CA GLU A 1029 16.09 -3.89 18.38
C GLU A 1029 14.98 -4.00 19.43
N ILE A 1030 14.47 -5.20 19.75
CA ILE A 1030 13.43 -5.35 20.77
C ILE A 1030 13.94 -4.97 22.17
N VAL A 1031 15.19 -5.31 22.50
CA VAL A 1031 15.83 -4.90 23.75
C VAL A 1031 15.93 -3.38 23.83
N ASN A 1032 16.33 -2.72 22.74
CA ASN A 1032 16.38 -1.26 22.68
C ASN A 1032 14.98 -0.63 22.80
N ILE A 1033 13.98 -1.21 22.13
CA ILE A 1033 12.59 -0.75 22.21
C ILE A 1033 12.10 -0.79 23.67
N LYS A 1034 12.30 -1.90 24.40
CA LYS A 1034 11.84 -2.01 25.79
C LYS A 1034 12.64 -1.17 26.77
N SER A 1035 13.98 -1.16 26.64
CA SER A 1035 14.86 -0.49 27.61
C SER A 1035 14.95 1.03 27.44
N ASN A 1036 14.86 1.52 26.19
CA ASN A 1036 15.02 2.93 25.87
C ASN A 1036 13.72 3.54 25.35
N ASN A 1037 13.12 2.98 24.28
CA ASN A 1037 12.01 3.67 23.61
C ASN A 1037 10.70 3.63 24.39
N LEU A 1038 10.43 2.56 25.13
CA LEU A 1038 9.21 2.34 25.92
C LEU A 1038 9.45 2.53 27.42
N LYS A 1039 10.54 3.19 27.80
CA LYS A 1039 10.79 3.56 29.19
C LYS A 1039 9.78 4.62 29.63
N VAL A 1040 9.23 4.46 30.83
CA VAL A 1040 8.37 5.48 31.44
C VAL A 1040 9.17 6.77 31.65
N VAL A 1041 8.65 7.87 31.13
CA VAL A 1041 9.22 9.22 31.31
C VAL A 1041 8.36 9.95 32.33
N ILE A 1042 8.98 10.38 33.42
CA ILE A 1042 8.33 11.20 34.44
C ILE A 1042 8.31 12.65 33.95
N SER A 1043 7.16 13.31 34.05
CA SER A 1043 6.96 14.70 33.68
C SER A 1043 6.32 15.47 34.84
N CYS A 1044 6.78 16.69 35.11
CA CYS A 1044 6.17 17.61 36.07
C CYS A 1044 4.92 18.33 35.51
N GLY A 1045 4.55 18.07 34.26
CA GLY A 1045 3.48 18.77 33.57
C GLY A 1045 3.95 20.05 32.89
N ALA A 1046 3.19 20.48 31.88
CA ALA A 1046 3.55 21.65 31.09
C ALA A 1046 3.40 22.94 31.91
N LEU A 1047 4.44 23.78 31.90
CA LEU A 1047 4.36 25.15 32.41
C LEU A 1047 4.09 26.11 31.26
N PRO A 1048 2.99 26.88 31.25
CA PRO A 1048 2.73 27.85 30.19
C PRO A 1048 3.76 28.99 30.20
N ALA A 1049 4.08 29.53 29.02
CA ALA A 1049 4.82 30.78 28.95
C ALA A 1049 3.96 31.95 29.48
N PRO A 1050 4.54 32.93 30.19
CA PRO A 1050 3.80 34.12 30.63
C PRO A 1050 3.35 34.94 29.42
N LYS A 1051 2.17 35.53 29.49
CA LYS A 1051 1.63 36.41 28.42
C LYS A 1051 2.58 37.58 28.15
N ASN A 1052 2.97 37.82 26.89
CA ASN A 1052 4.04 38.77 26.50
C ASN A 1052 5.42 38.40 27.07
N GLY A 1053 5.72 37.11 27.16
CA GLY A 1053 7.01 36.61 27.56
C GLY A 1053 7.26 35.21 27.02
N ARG A 1054 8.44 34.69 27.35
CA ARG A 1054 8.97 33.42 26.87
C ARG A 1054 9.65 32.67 28.00
N LYS A 1055 9.88 31.39 27.78
CA LYS A 1055 10.61 30.53 28.72
C LYS A 1055 11.84 29.90 28.07
N SER A 1056 12.81 29.51 28.89
CA SER A 1056 14.12 29.05 28.43
C SER A 1056 14.15 27.66 27.78
N THR A 1057 13.17 26.80 28.08
CA THR A 1057 13.11 25.41 27.59
C THR A 1057 11.68 24.87 27.62
N PHE A 1058 11.39 23.90 26.76
CA PHE A 1058 10.13 23.15 26.67
C PHE A 1058 10.22 21.75 27.33
N ALA A 1059 11.35 21.43 27.98
CA ALA A 1059 11.48 20.18 28.72
C ALA A 1059 10.70 20.23 30.04
N TYR A 1060 10.00 19.14 30.36
CA TYR A 1060 9.18 19.00 31.57
C TYR A 1060 9.62 17.85 32.48
N THR A 1061 10.81 17.29 32.25
CA THR A 1061 11.33 16.14 32.99
C THR A 1061 12.08 16.56 34.26
N PRO A 1062 12.17 15.68 35.29
CA PRO A 1062 12.92 15.95 36.52
C PRO A 1062 14.34 16.45 36.28
N GLY A 1063 14.76 17.45 37.06
CA GLY A 1063 16.04 18.13 36.92
C GLY A 1063 16.04 19.30 35.94
N THR A 1064 14.92 19.52 35.23
CA THR A 1064 14.78 20.68 34.34
C THR A 1064 14.58 21.97 35.14
N PHE A 1065 15.27 23.00 34.69
CA PHE A 1065 15.15 24.37 35.16
C PHE A 1065 14.57 25.26 34.06
N VAL A 1066 13.44 25.89 34.35
CA VAL A 1066 12.74 26.80 33.44
C VAL A 1066 12.89 28.22 33.96
N LYS A 1067 13.49 29.10 33.16
CA LYS A 1067 13.56 30.54 33.43
C LYS A 1067 12.60 31.29 32.52
N PHE A 1068 11.89 32.26 33.08
CA PHE A 1068 10.99 33.15 32.33
C PHE A 1068 11.67 34.49 32.02
N ASP A 1069 11.39 35.02 30.83
CA ASP A 1069 11.82 36.35 30.40
C ASP A 1069 10.65 37.05 29.68
N CYS A 1070 10.50 38.36 29.85
CA CYS A 1070 9.43 39.13 29.21
C CYS A 1070 9.87 39.77 27.89
N ASP A 1071 8.91 40.00 27.00
CA ASP A 1071 9.12 40.70 25.74
C ASP A 1071 9.45 42.18 25.96
N PRO A 1072 10.10 42.86 24.99
CA PRO A 1072 10.43 44.27 25.10
C PRO A 1072 9.20 45.14 25.42
N GLY A 1073 9.29 45.92 26.51
CA GLY A 1073 8.19 46.79 26.97
C GLY A 1073 7.43 46.23 28.18
N TYR A 1074 7.70 44.99 28.57
CA TYR A 1074 7.14 44.34 29.75
C TYR A 1074 8.22 44.07 30.82
N VAL A 1075 7.78 43.85 32.06
CA VAL A 1075 8.61 43.52 33.23
C VAL A 1075 8.03 42.28 33.89
N LEU A 1076 8.91 41.37 34.29
CA LEU A 1076 8.55 40.13 34.97
C LEU A 1076 8.18 40.42 36.42
N VAL A 1077 7.02 39.92 36.85
CA VAL A 1077 6.54 39.92 38.23
C VAL A 1077 6.22 38.48 38.62
N GLY A 1078 6.58 38.10 39.84
CA GLY A 1078 6.46 36.73 40.34
C GLY A 1078 7.79 35.98 40.31
N GLU A 1079 7.70 34.65 40.45
CA GLU A 1079 8.85 33.76 40.44
C GLU A 1079 9.51 33.73 39.04
N ASP A 1080 10.79 34.08 38.94
CA ASP A 1080 11.49 34.11 37.65
C ASP A 1080 11.90 32.73 37.14
N ARG A 1081 11.80 31.70 38.01
CA ARG A 1081 12.39 30.38 37.81
C ARG A 1081 11.54 29.25 38.39
N ARG A 1082 11.49 28.12 37.70
CA ARG A 1082 10.82 26.89 38.14
C ARG A 1082 11.76 25.69 38.02
N TRP A 1083 11.70 24.79 38.99
CA TRP A 1083 12.48 23.56 39.05
C TRP A 1083 11.55 22.34 39.12
N CYS A 1084 11.77 21.36 38.25
CA CYS A 1084 11.03 20.09 38.25
C CYS A 1084 11.74 19.06 39.15
N TYR A 1085 11.09 18.67 40.25
CA TYR A 1085 11.62 17.69 41.19
C TYR A 1085 11.45 16.25 40.71
N ALA A 1086 12.22 15.33 41.30
CA ALA A 1086 12.07 13.88 41.07
C ALA A 1086 10.70 13.34 41.48
N SER A 1087 9.94 14.07 42.31
CA SER A 1087 8.57 13.76 42.69
C SER A 1087 7.54 14.00 41.57
N ALA A 1088 7.97 14.44 40.38
CA ALA A 1088 7.08 14.87 39.30
C ALA A 1088 6.27 16.14 39.62
N GLU A 1089 6.80 16.99 40.51
CA GLU A 1089 6.17 18.26 40.88
C GLU A 1089 7.12 19.43 40.62
N TRP A 1090 6.57 20.54 40.14
CA TRP A 1090 7.29 21.80 40.11
C TRP A 1090 7.42 22.38 41.53
N ASN A 1091 8.54 23.08 41.80
CA ASN A 1091 8.68 23.85 43.03
C ASN A 1091 7.52 24.84 43.23
N TRP A 1092 7.19 25.15 44.48
CA TRP A 1092 6.15 26.14 44.76
C TRP A 1092 6.57 27.55 44.31
N ALA A 1093 5.65 28.34 43.75
CA ALA A 1093 5.90 29.74 43.41
C ALA A 1093 5.68 30.60 44.67
N LEU A 1094 6.76 30.93 45.39
CA LEU A 1094 6.65 31.65 46.66
C LEU A 1094 6.21 33.10 46.46
N TRP A 1095 6.60 33.70 45.34
CA TRP A 1095 6.26 35.08 44.97
C TRP A 1095 5.13 35.18 43.94
N GLY A 1096 4.37 34.10 43.72
CA GLY A 1096 3.32 34.00 42.70
C GLY A 1096 3.86 33.59 41.32
N ASP A 1097 2.97 33.17 40.43
CA ASP A 1097 3.34 32.73 39.09
C ASP A 1097 3.93 33.88 38.25
N ALA A 1098 4.83 33.52 37.34
CA ALA A 1098 5.48 34.46 36.43
C ALA A 1098 4.44 35.19 35.55
N GLN A 1099 4.43 36.51 35.59
CA GLN A 1099 3.58 37.36 34.75
C GLN A 1099 4.40 38.51 34.16
N CYS A 1100 4.17 38.84 32.90
CA CYS A 1100 4.81 39.98 32.24
C CYS A 1100 3.84 41.16 32.16
N ILE A 1101 4.10 42.20 32.95
CA ILE A 1101 3.26 43.41 33.00
C ILE A 1101 3.92 44.57 32.27
N ARG A 1102 3.12 45.46 31.67
CA ARG A 1102 3.63 46.60 30.90
C ARG A 1102 4.39 47.57 31.82
N LYS A 1103 5.56 48.08 31.37
CA LYS A 1103 6.44 48.98 32.13
C LYS A 1103 5.76 50.23 32.73
N SER A 1104 4.60 50.66 32.23
CA SER A 1104 3.86 51.80 32.78
C SER A 1104 3.10 51.49 34.08
N PHE A 1105 2.79 50.22 34.36
CA PHE A 1105 2.05 49.80 35.56
C PHE A 1105 2.96 49.47 36.76
N SER A 1106 4.25 49.21 36.54
CA SER A 1106 5.20 48.85 37.60
C SER A 1106 5.53 49.98 38.60
N LEU A 1107 5.10 51.22 38.33
CA LEU A 1107 5.28 52.36 39.23
C LEU A 1107 4.20 52.47 40.33
N LEU A 1108 3.11 51.70 40.26
CA LEU A 1108 1.99 51.79 41.24
C LEU A 1108 2.09 50.80 42.41
N PHE A 1109 2.96 49.80 42.36
CA PHE A 1109 3.05 48.74 43.39
C PHE A 1109 4.26 48.83 44.33
N SER A 1110 5.12 49.84 44.21
CA SER A 1110 6.21 50.08 45.15
C SER A 1110 5.92 51.31 46.02
N CYS A 1111 5.20 51.08 47.13
CA CYS A 1111 5.23 51.83 48.41
C CYS A 1111 3.87 51.74 49.13
N ARG A 1112 3.64 50.66 49.86
CA ARG A 1112 2.93 50.70 51.14
C ARG A 1112 3.66 49.82 52.14
N SER A 1113 4.56 50.45 52.88
CA SER A 1113 5.04 49.98 54.17
C SER A 1113 3.85 49.80 55.11
N PHE A 1114 3.69 48.60 55.68
CA PHE A 1114 2.92 48.39 56.90
C PHE A 1114 3.89 48.01 58.03
N PRO A 1115 3.68 48.51 59.26
CA PRO A 1115 4.66 48.45 60.32
C PRO A 1115 4.63 47.12 61.08
N SER A 1116 5.80 46.74 61.59
CA SER A 1116 5.98 45.72 62.62
C SER A 1116 5.39 46.18 63.95
N ASP A 1117 4.54 45.37 64.58
CA ASP A 1117 4.71 44.97 66.00
C ASP A 1117 3.65 43.95 66.50
N ASN A 1118 4.16 43.02 67.32
CA ASN A 1118 3.53 42.25 68.40
C ASN A 1118 2.63 41.01 68.16
N HIS A 1119 3.27 39.84 68.36
CA HIS A 1119 2.99 38.79 69.37
C HIS A 1119 1.59 38.12 69.51
N GLN A 1120 1.62 36.78 69.36
CA GLN A 1120 0.95 35.69 70.13
C GLN A 1120 -0.03 34.74 69.38
N MET A 1121 0.49 33.52 69.16
CA MET A 1121 -0.07 32.19 69.45
C MET A 1121 -1.57 31.92 69.28
N ILE A 1122 -1.93 31.08 68.29
CA ILE A 1122 -2.95 30.02 68.45
C ILE A 1122 -2.43 28.73 67.80
N GLN A 1123 -2.32 27.67 68.61
CA GLN A 1123 -2.02 26.30 68.20
C GLN A 1123 -3.20 25.66 67.45
N VAL A 1124 -2.93 24.86 66.42
CA VAL A 1124 -3.89 23.89 65.87
C VAL A 1124 -3.27 22.49 65.87
N LEU A 1125 -3.84 21.62 66.69
CA LEU A 1125 -3.59 20.17 66.78
C LEU A 1125 -4.32 19.42 65.63
N PRO A 1126 -3.89 18.19 65.26
CA PRO A 1126 -4.34 17.51 64.05
C PRO A 1126 -5.62 16.67 64.27
N PRO A 1127 -6.45 16.40 63.23
CA PRO A 1127 -7.53 15.43 63.36
C PRO A 1127 -7.16 14.04 62.83
N LYS A 1128 -7.54 13.05 63.64
CA LYS A 1128 -7.41 11.60 63.48
C LYS A 1128 -8.34 11.01 62.42
N LYS A 1129 -7.88 9.89 61.82
CA LYS A 1129 -8.65 8.86 61.10
C LYS A 1129 -9.92 8.42 61.83
N LYS A 1130 -11.02 8.20 61.09
CA LYS A 1130 -12.12 7.30 61.48
C LYS A 1130 -12.57 6.42 60.30
N ARG A 1131 -12.57 5.10 60.55
CA ARG A 1131 -13.26 4.04 59.79
C ARG A 1131 -14.76 4.00 60.17
N LYS A 1132 -15.63 3.61 59.23
CA LYS A 1132 -16.89 2.82 59.40
C LYS A 1132 -17.15 2.11 58.07
N LYS A 1133 -17.02 0.78 57.93
CA LYS A 1133 -17.94 -0.35 58.24
C LYS A 1133 -19.29 -0.33 57.49
N SER A 1134 -19.51 -1.43 56.77
CA SER A 1134 -20.65 -1.88 55.95
C SER A 1134 -21.88 -2.30 56.76
N LEU A 1135 -23.04 -2.39 56.07
CA LEU A 1135 -24.08 -3.39 56.31
C LEU A 1135 -25.05 -3.47 55.10
N PHE A 1136 -25.32 -4.71 54.68
CA PHE A 1136 -26.37 -5.13 53.73
C PHE A 1136 -27.77 -5.03 54.35
N PRO A 1137 -28.82 -5.22 53.54
CA PRO A 1137 -29.68 -6.38 53.78
C PRO A 1137 -29.99 -7.20 52.52
N SER A 1138 -30.44 -8.42 52.79
CA SER A 1138 -30.96 -9.48 51.92
C SER A 1138 -32.38 -9.20 51.40
N GLU A 1139 -32.61 -9.42 50.10
CA GLU A 1139 -33.53 -10.41 49.50
C GLU A 1139 -33.28 -10.47 47.99
#